data_AF-A0A960WN78-F1
#
_entry.id   AF-A0A960WN78-F1
#
_cell.length_a   1.000
_cell.length_b   1.000
_cell.length_c   1.000
_cell.angle_alpha   90.00
_cell.angle_beta   90.00
_cell.angle_gamma   90.00
#
_symmetry.space_group_name_H-M   'P 1'
#
loop_
_entity.id
_entity.type
_entity.pdbx_description
1 polymer ?
#
loop_
_entity_poly.entity_id
_entity_poly.type
_entity_poly.pdbx_seq_one_letter_code
_entity_poly.pdbx_strand_id
1 'polypeptide(L)'
;VTGADGKPVENRFLVTIAPDAPVGVHEARVLSRLGISSARAFSVNNLDELTRSAANNSVETALKLPLNSICNATMTKRAVDFYAFEGKKGQRVAVDCAATGIDSRLTPVVIIANEKGADLLVNRTGGIIDFTPPADGAYLIKVNDLTYQGGERHFYRLALREMKGDGPAPRQPSTSRVSAVSWPPEGLAANAPASEVEPNDKPKEAKKITLPLDVAGSFFPAADVDCYEFEAKKGEVWWVEVASERLGRPTDPFVLVQHVAKNGEVETLTDVAELYDIASPVKTSSNGYSYDGPPYDVGSPDVLGKVEIKEDGLHRLSVRDLFGGTRNDPQNVYRLIVRQAQPDFAIAAWAVHMTLRNGDRAAFSKPISLRSGGAMVFEVLAVRRDGFDGEIELRMEGLPAGVSASGLRIPPGKSVGHLVISADANAKSGHSLATITGHAKIDGKDVTHPCRVASMAWPVKDAKQEIPSPRLFADVPVSVTDAEPSPISLSAAEDKVWEAEEGTTLKIPLKAEWRGEFSGTSMKLKAYGAGFEGVKDIELPAKAATAEAVLDLAALKTAPGDYTLAFYGSAVAKYSYNPEAVKAAEEEKKKAEAEAAKMAAEAKKLAGDAANAPEEKKSEMATAAKAAADKQKEAEAMMAKATAKAKAATTAAAPKDIVDIYVSAPIRVTVKPKAAPAAPAAPATTAQK
;
A
#
# COMPACT_ATOMS: atom_id res chain seq x y z
N VAL A 1 11.32 -19.70 -17.42
CA VAL A 1 11.03 -20.13 -18.80
C VAL A 1 12.34 -20.39 -19.51
N THR A 2 12.52 -21.55 -20.15
CA THR A 2 13.74 -21.87 -20.92
C THR A 2 13.51 -21.67 -22.42
N GLY A 3 14.53 -21.16 -23.11
CA GLY A 3 14.56 -21.05 -24.56
C GLY A 3 14.84 -22.41 -25.21
N ALA A 4 14.77 -22.45 -26.54
CA ALA A 4 15.11 -23.63 -27.33
C ALA A 4 16.58 -24.08 -27.17
N ASP A 5 17.44 -23.21 -26.68
CA ASP A 5 18.84 -23.46 -26.34
C ASP A 5 19.05 -23.98 -24.90
N GLY A 6 17.97 -24.27 -24.17
CA GLY A 6 18.00 -24.72 -22.79
C GLY A 6 18.33 -23.62 -21.77
N LYS A 7 18.53 -22.38 -22.19
CA LYS A 7 18.90 -21.28 -21.28
C LYS A 7 17.65 -20.58 -20.74
N PRO A 8 17.71 -20.03 -19.51
CA PRO A 8 16.65 -19.16 -19.01
C PRO A 8 16.44 -17.97 -19.95
N VAL A 9 15.19 -17.72 -20.34
CA VAL A 9 14.81 -16.49 -21.05
C VAL A 9 14.75 -15.36 -20.02
N GLU A 10 15.50 -14.30 -20.27
CA GLU A 10 15.56 -13.14 -19.39
C GLU A 10 14.17 -12.56 -19.12
N ASN A 11 13.92 -12.15 -17.87
CA ASN A 11 12.66 -11.56 -17.40
C ASN A 11 11.41 -12.43 -17.63
N ARG A 12 11.57 -13.75 -17.80
CA ARG A 12 10.44 -14.69 -17.91
C ARG A 12 10.47 -15.78 -16.84
N PHE A 13 9.52 -15.69 -15.93
CA PHE A 13 9.35 -16.60 -14.80
C PHE A 13 8.21 -17.58 -15.08
N LEU A 14 8.39 -18.83 -14.64
CA LEU A 14 7.28 -19.79 -14.55
C LEU A 14 6.73 -19.68 -13.13
N VAL A 15 5.43 -19.43 -12.99
CA VAL A 15 4.74 -19.37 -11.70
C VAL A 15 3.86 -20.60 -11.59
N THR A 16 3.95 -21.31 -10.48
CA THR A 16 3.07 -22.44 -10.14
C THR A 16 2.32 -22.09 -8.87
N ILE A 17 1.00 -22.20 -8.91
CA ILE A 17 0.14 -21.99 -7.74
C ILE A 17 -0.01 -23.34 -7.04
N ALA A 18 0.24 -23.38 -5.74
CA ALA A 18 0.08 -24.61 -4.97
C ALA A 18 -1.41 -25.02 -4.88
N PRO A 19 -1.76 -26.32 -4.86
CA PRO A 19 -3.15 -26.77 -4.80
C PRO A 19 -3.93 -26.28 -3.57
N ASP A 20 -3.23 -25.95 -2.48
CA ASP A 20 -3.76 -25.46 -1.21
C ASP A 20 -3.64 -23.94 -1.05
N ALA A 21 -3.22 -23.22 -2.11
CA ALA A 21 -3.15 -21.76 -2.08
C ALA A 21 -4.56 -21.17 -1.81
N PRO A 22 -4.72 -20.29 -0.80
CA PRO A 22 -6.02 -19.70 -0.50
C PRO A 22 -6.56 -18.87 -1.67
N VAL A 23 -7.87 -18.99 -1.92
CA VAL A 23 -8.60 -18.07 -2.81
C VAL A 23 -8.50 -16.66 -2.23
N GLY A 24 -8.04 -15.70 -3.02
CA GLY A 24 -7.75 -14.36 -2.52
C GLY A 24 -6.94 -13.52 -3.48
N VAL A 25 -6.68 -12.27 -3.09
CA VAL A 25 -5.64 -11.44 -3.72
C VAL A 25 -4.38 -11.55 -2.87
N HIS A 26 -3.32 -12.02 -3.50
CA HIS A 26 -1.98 -12.12 -2.95
C HIS A 26 -1.10 -11.02 -3.54
N GLU A 27 0.13 -10.91 -3.06
CA GLU A 27 1.10 -9.94 -3.55
C GLU A 27 2.30 -10.61 -4.21
N ALA A 28 2.50 -10.32 -5.49
CA ALA A 28 3.69 -10.71 -6.23
C ALA A 28 4.77 -9.62 -6.13
N ARG A 29 6.00 -10.04 -5.85
CA ARG A 29 7.18 -9.18 -5.74
C ARG A 29 8.39 -9.86 -6.36
N VAL A 30 9.38 -9.07 -6.76
CA VAL A 30 10.68 -9.58 -7.24
C VAL A 30 11.76 -9.15 -6.27
N LEU A 31 12.55 -10.11 -5.80
CA LEU A 31 13.79 -9.84 -5.08
C LEU A 31 14.94 -9.74 -6.08
N SER A 32 15.66 -8.63 -6.05
CA SER A 32 16.83 -8.40 -6.90
C SER A 32 18.04 -8.01 -6.06
N ARG A 33 19.17 -7.73 -6.71
CA ARG A 33 20.36 -7.12 -6.07
C ARG A 33 20.04 -5.83 -5.31
N LEU A 34 19.02 -5.08 -5.74
CA LEU A 34 18.58 -3.83 -5.12
C LEU A 34 17.59 -4.03 -3.96
N GLY A 35 17.31 -5.27 -3.57
CA GLY A 35 16.26 -5.60 -2.62
C GLY A 35 14.93 -5.92 -3.31
N ILE A 36 13.87 -5.97 -2.51
CA ILE A 36 12.52 -6.35 -2.94
C ILE A 36 11.83 -5.20 -3.68
N SER A 37 11.03 -5.53 -4.70
CA SER A 37 10.22 -4.56 -5.43
C SER A 37 8.97 -4.14 -4.66
N SER A 38 8.30 -3.08 -5.12
CA SER A 38 6.89 -2.83 -4.79
C SER A 38 6.02 -4.02 -5.22
N ALA A 39 4.86 -4.18 -4.57
CA ALA A 39 3.93 -5.28 -4.83
C ALA A 39 3.07 -5.06 -6.08
N ARG A 40 2.59 -6.17 -6.64
CA ARG A 40 1.47 -6.22 -7.57
C ARG A 40 0.46 -7.24 -7.09
N ALA A 41 -0.83 -6.92 -7.19
CA ALA A 41 -1.90 -7.87 -6.92
C ALA A 41 -1.76 -9.12 -7.82
N PHE A 42 -1.91 -10.29 -7.22
CA PHE A 42 -1.96 -11.58 -7.90
C PHE A 42 -3.16 -12.35 -7.37
N SER A 43 -4.17 -12.58 -8.21
CA SER A 43 -5.42 -13.19 -7.76
C SER A 43 -5.37 -14.71 -7.92
N VAL A 44 -5.75 -15.42 -6.86
CA VAL A 44 -5.95 -16.88 -6.84
C VAL A 44 -7.44 -17.14 -6.69
N ASN A 45 -7.99 -18.07 -7.49
CA ASN A 45 -9.40 -18.45 -7.44
C ASN A 45 -9.57 -19.96 -7.63
N ASN A 46 -10.77 -20.46 -7.39
CA ASN A 46 -11.14 -21.88 -7.51
C ASN A 46 -12.07 -22.17 -8.71
N LEU A 47 -12.30 -21.17 -9.57
CA LEU A 47 -13.03 -21.34 -10.83
C LEU A 47 -12.07 -21.66 -11.97
N ASP A 48 -12.58 -22.31 -13.01
CA ASP A 48 -11.81 -22.58 -14.22
C ASP A 48 -11.37 -21.27 -14.89
N GLU A 49 -10.08 -21.16 -15.23
CA GLU A 49 -9.52 -19.93 -15.80
C GLU A 49 -9.28 -20.05 -17.31
N LEU A 50 -9.77 -19.05 -18.03
CA LEU A 50 -9.46 -18.78 -19.42
C LEU A 50 -8.58 -17.53 -19.50
N THR A 51 -7.75 -17.45 -20.54
CA THR A 51 -7.06 -16.22 -20.92
C THR A 51 -7.54 -15.80 -22.29
N ARG A 52 -7.95 -14.54 -22.45
CA ARG A 52 -8.25 -14.00 -23.77
C ARG A 52 -6.97 -13.90 -24.59
N SER A 53 -6.84 -14.73 -25.63
CA SER A 53 -5.68 -14.79 -26.51
C SER A 53 -5.89 -14.15 -27.89
N ALA A 54 -7.14 -13.86 -28.26
CA ALA A 54 -7.54 -13.22 -29.51
C ALA A 54 -8.55 -12.09 -29.26
N ALA A 55 -8.71 -11.19 -30.24
CA ALA A 55 -9.70 -10.13 -30.16
C ALA A 55 -11.13 -10.71 -30.18
N ASN A 56 -11.99 -10.18 -29.32
CA ASN A 56 -13.40 -10.57 -29.16
C ASN A 56 -14.30 -9.33 -29.20
N ASN A 57 -14.08 -8.44 -30.17
CA ASN A 57 -14.62 -7.08 -30.16
C ASN A 57 -15.92 -6.90 -30.96
N SER A 58 -16.61 -8.00 -31.27
CA SER A 58 -17.92 -8.01 -31.92
C SER A 58 -18.77 -9.18 -31.44
N VAL A 59 -20.06 -9.18 -31.79
CA VAL A 59 -20.98 -10.29 -31.48
C VAL A 59 -20.49 -11.60 -32.09
N GLU A 60 -20.02 -11.56 -33.34
CA GLU A 60 -19.55 -12.73 -34.10
C GLU A 60 -18.24 -13.31 -33.56
N THR A 61 -17.45 -12.47 -32.88
CA THR A 61 -16.14 -12.85 -32.30
C THR A 61 -16.22 -13.05 -30.78
N ALA A 62 -17.42 -13.07 -30.21
CA ALA A 62 -17.63 -13.19 -28.77
C ALA A 62 -16.94 -14.44 -28.22
N LEU A 63 -16.13 -14.28 -27.18
CA LEU A 63 -15.42 -15.38 -26.55
C LEU A 63 -16.41 -16.19 -25.69
N LYS A 64 -16.53 -17.49 -25.96
CA LYS A 64 -17.35 -18.37 -25.12
C LYS A 64 -16.82 -18.39 -23.69
N LEU A 65 -17.67 -18.02 -22.73
CA LEU A 65 -17.39 -18.04 -21.31
C LEU A 65 -18.27 -19.10 -20.63
N PRO A 66 -17.71 -20.26 -20.24
CA PRO A 66 -18.47 -21.27 -19.51
C PRO A 66 -19.02 -20.76 -18.17
N LEU A 67 -20.16 -21.30 -17.72
CA LEU A 67 -20.61 -21.08 -16.35
C LEU A 67 -19.54 -21.60 -15.36
N ASN A 68 -19.38 -20.89 -14.24
CA ASN A 68 -18.39 -21.18 -13.19
C ASN A 68 -16.93 -21.07 -13.69
N SER A 69 -16.67 -20.06 -14.52
CA SER A 69 -15.33 -19.77 -15.03
C SER A 69 -14.97 -18.29 -14.90
N ILE A 70 -13.67 -17.99 -15.06
CA ILE A 70 -13.11 -16.66 -15.07
C ILE A 70 -12.32 -16.46 -16.37
N CYS A 71 -12.51 -15.34 -17.05
CA CYS A 71 -11.62 -14.92 -18.13
C CYS A 71 -10.68 -13.79 -17.68
N ASN A 72 -9.37 -14.00 -17.81
CA ASN A 72 -8.34 -12.98 -17.66
C ASN A 72 -8.15 -12.25 -19.00
N ALA A 73 -8.26 -10.93 -18.99
CA ALA A 73 -8.15 -10.11 -20.20
C ALA A 73 -7.54 -8.73 -19.92
N THR A 74 -6.99 -8.12 -20.97
CA THR A 74 -6.49 -6.73 -20.96
C THR A 74 -7.33 -5.91 -21.93
N MET A 75 -7.99 -4.85 -21.47
CA MET A 75 -8.89 -4.03 -22.27
C MET A 75 -8.16 -3.38 -23.45
N THR A 76 -8.71 -3.54 -24.65
CA THR A 76 -8.24 -2.85 -25.85
C THR A 76 -8.78 -1.41 -25.84
N LYS A 77 -7.94 -0.43 -26.19
CA LYS A 77 -8.38 0.98 -26.25
C LYS A 77 -9.53 1.16 -27.24
N ARG A 78 -10.54 1.95 -26.88
CA ARG A 78 -11.69 2.28 -27.75
C ARG A 78 -12.46 1.05 -28.24
N ALA A 79 -12.55 0.02 -27.40
CA ALA A 79 -13.19 -1.23 -27.74
C ALA A 79 -14.26 -1.64 -26.71
N VAL A 80 -15.07 -2.60 -27.12
CA VAL A 80 -15.97 -3.37 -26.25
C VAL A 80 -15.58 -4.83 -26.44
N ASP A 81 -15.33 -5.53 -25.35
CA ASP A 81 -15.04 -6.97 -25.37
C ASP A 81 -16.35 -7.74 -25.17
N PHE A 82 -16.60 -8.74 -26.01
CA PHE A 82 -17.82 -9.55 -26.03
C PHE A 82 -17.52 -10.98 -25.57
N TYR A 83 -18.38 -11.49 -24.70
CA TYR A 83 -18.36 -12.86 -24.22
C TYR A 83 -19.74 -13.49 -24.40
N ALA A 84 -19.80 -14.78 -24.67
CA ALA A 84 -21.07 -15.49 -24.87
C ALA A 84 -21.25 -16.61 -23.84
N PHE A 85 -22.46 -16.74 -23.32
CA PHE A 85 -22.85 -17.87 -22.45
C PHE A 85 -24.26 -18.35 -22.76
N GLU A 86 -24.55 -19.61 -22.42
CA GLU A 86 -25.89 -20.19 -22.51
C GLU A 86 -26.61 -19.98 -21.18
N GLY A 87 -27.74 -19.28 -21.21
CA GLY A 87 -28.60 -19.06 -20.05
C GLY A 87 -29.82 -19.98 -20.08
N LYS A 88 -30.31 -20.37 -18.90
CA LYS A 88 -31.59 -21.07 -18.73
C LYS A 88 -32.59 -20.18 -18.02
N LYS A 89 -33.86 -20.24 -18.44
CA LYS A 89 -34.95 -19.48 -17.86
C LYS A 89 -35.03 -19.74 -16.36
N GLY A 90 -35.01 -18.67 -15.57
CA GLY A 90 -35.11 -18.73 -14.11
C GLY A 90 -33.82 -19.17 -13.40
N GLN A 91 -32.75 -19.49 -14.12
CA GLN A 91 -31.44 -19.75 -13.53
C GLN A 91 -30.77 -18.44 -13.13
N ARG A 92 -30.41 -18.27 -11.87
CA ARG A 92 -29.70 -17.07 -11.45
C ARG A 92 -28.21 -17.18 -11.79
N VAL A 93 -27.64 -16.16 -12.44
CA VAL A 93 -26.22 -16.07 -12.78
C VAL A 93 -25.65 -14.73 -12.33
N ALA A 94 -24.41 -14.75 -11.84
CA ALA A 94 -23.67 -13.55 -11.47
C ALA A 94 -22.51 -13.33 -12.44
N VAL A 95 -22.45 -12.13 -13.01
CA VAL A 95 -21.33 -11.64 -13.83
C VAL A 95 -20.58 -10.62 -13.02
N ASP A 96 -19.32 -10.89 -12.68
CA ASP A 96 -18.51 -10.01 -11.84
C ASP A 96 -17.16 -9.73 -12.49
N CYS A 97 -16.94 -8.47 -12.86
CA CYS A 97 -15.74 -7.96 -13.51
C CYS A 97 -14.82 -7.31 -12.48
N ALA A 98 -13.87 -8.10 -11.96
CA ALA A 98 -12.85 -7.57 -11.06
C ALA A 98 -11.83 -6.71 -11.82
N ALA A 99 -11.67 -5.47 -11.37
CA ALA A 99 -10.74 -4.49 -11.93
C ALA A 99 -10.01 -3.71 -10.83
N THR A 100 -10.61 -2.66 -10.26
CA THR A 100 -9.96 -1.82 -9.25
C THR A 100 -9.40 -2.62 -8.08
N GLY A 101 -10.14 -3.63 -7.61
CA GLY A 101 -9.72 -4.52 -6.52
C GLY A 101 -8.55 -5.45 -6.84
N ILE A 102 -8.01 -5.42 -8.05
CA ILE A 102 -6.83 -6.20 -8.46
C ILE A 102 -5.74 -5.30 -9.06
N ASP A 103 -5.67 -4.03 -8.64
CA ASP A 103 -4.75 -3.01 -9.13
C ASP A 103 -4.96 -2.62 -10.61
N SER A 104 -6.11 -2.90 -11.23
CA SER A 104 -6.38 -2.41 -12.58
C SER A 104 -6.84 -0.95 -12.58
N ARG A 105 -6.49 -0.22 -13.63
CA ARG A 105 -7.00 1.13 -13.93
C ARG A 105 -8.34 1.12 -14.66
N LEU A 106 -8.84 -0.04 -15.04
CA LEU A 106 -10.13 -0.16 -15.70
C LEU A 106 -11.24 0.28 -14.73
N THR A 107 -12.11 1.18 -15.19
CA THR A 107 -13.42 1.42 -14.56
C THR A 107 -14.46 0.65 -15.38
N PRO A 108 -14.84 -0.58 -14.98
CA PRO A 108 -15.59 -1.47 -15.84
C PRO A 108 -17.05 -1.04 -15.97
N VAL A 109 -17.53 -0.97 -17.21
CA VAL A 109 -18.94 -1.03 -17.56
C VAL A 109 -19.24 -2.45 -18.02
N VAL A 110 -20.19 -3.09 -17.34
CA VAL A 110 -20.63 -4.46 -17.64
C VAL A 110 -22.06 -4.41 -18.14
N ILE A 111 -22.33 -5.15 -19.22
CA ILE A 111 -23.64 -5.17 -19.86
C ILE A 111 -24.01 -6.61 -20.15
N ILE A 112 -25.22 -7.02 -19.77
CA ILE A 112 -25.86 -8.23 -20.29
C ILE A 112 -26.68 -7.83 -21.51
N ALA A 113 -26.51 -8.54 -22.61
CA ALA A 113 -27.22 -8.34 -23.87
C ALA A 113 -27.82 -9.67 -24.38
N ASN A 114 -28.81 -9.58 -25.26
CA ASN A 114 -29.34 -10.76 -25.96
C ASN A 114 -28.36 -11.25 -27.05
N GLU A 115 -28.67 -12.38 -27.70
CA GLU A 115 -27.86 -12.98 -28.78
C GLU A 115 -27.52 -12.03 -29.94
N LYS A 116 -28.35 -10.99 -30.18
CA LYS A 116 -28.17 -10.00 -31.25
C LYS A 116 -27.36 -8.77 -30.79
N GLY A 117 -26.93 -8.75 -29.52
CA GLY A 117 -26.21 -7.63 -28.94
C GLY A 117 -27.07 -6.45 -28.48
N ALA A 118 -28.38 -6.61 -28.32
CA ALA A 118 -29.20 -5.57 -27.69
C ALA A 118 -29.10 -5.64 -26.16
N ASP A 119 -28.84 -4.51 -25.52
CA ASP A 119 -28.62 -4.42 -24.07
C ASP A 119 -29.90 -4.77 -23.30
N LEU A 120 -29.77 -5.61 -22.27
CA LEU A 120 -30.83 -6.02 -21.36
C LEU A 120 -30.63 -5.39 -19.97
N LEU A 121 -29.39 -5.35 -19.49
CA LEU A 121 -29.04 -4.82 -18.18
C LEU A 121 -27.63 -4.21 -18.20
N VAL A 122 -27.44 -3.06 -17.58
CA VAL A 122 -26.19 -2.28 -17.61
C VAL A 122 -25.78 -1.90 -16.19
N ASN A 123 -24.54 -2.17 -15.81
CA ASN A 123 -23.92 -1.66 -14.60
C ASN A 123 -22.68 -0.83 -14.95
N ARG A 124 -22.61 0.41 -14.45
CA ARG A 124 -21.52 1.37 -14.76
C ARG A 124 -20.62 1.71 -13.56
N THR A 125 -20.95 1.23 -12.36
CA THR A 125 -20.37 1.73 -11.10
C THR A 125 -19.90 0.61 -10.16
N GLY A 126 -20.40 -0.62 -10.34
CA GLY A 126 -20.11 -1.76 -9.48
C GLY A 126 -19.36 -2.88 -10.20
N GLY A 127 -19.43 -2.98 -11.53
CA GLY A 127 -18.78 -4.06 -12.28
C GLY A 127 -19.36 -5.46 -12.01
N ILE A 128 -20.50 -5.55 -11.33
CA ILE A 128 -21.23 -6.80 -11.07
C ILE A 128 -22.67 -6.68 -11.57
N ILE A 129 -23.18 -7.76 -12.17
CA ILE A 129 -24.58 -7.91 -12.54
C ILE A 129 -25.07 -9.26 -12.03
N ASP A 130 -26.16 -9.22 -11.27
CA ASP A 130 -26.96 -10.38 -10.96
C ASP A 130 -28.11 -10.48 -11.96
N PHE A 131 -28.19 -11.59 -12.69
CA PHE A 131 -29.07 -11.75 -13.83
C PHE A 131 -29.81 -13.07 -13.77
N THR A 132 -31.12 -13.03 -14.04
CA THR A 132 -31.93 -14.22 -14.26
C THR A 132 -32.40 -14.20 -15.72
N PRO A 133 -31.90 -15.10 -16.58
CA PRO A 133 -32.32 -15.18 -17.98
C PRO A 133 -33.84 -15.32 -18.08
N PRO A 134 -34.51 -14.48 -18.89
CA PRO A 134 -35.96 -14.56 -19.09
C PRO A 134 -36.39 -15.75 -19.94
N ALA A 135 -35.48 -16.31 -20.73
CA ALA A 135 -35.68 -17.47 -21.60
C ALA A 135 -34.40 -18.31 -21.71
N ASP A 136 -34.53 -19.56 -22.16
CA ASP A 136 -33.38 -20.38 -22.54
C ASP A 136 -32.74 -19.82 -23.82
N GLY A 137 -31.41 -19.82 -23.89
CA GLY A 137 -30.67 -19.49 -25.11
C GLY A 137 -29.36 -18.74 -24.87
N ALA A 138 -28.80 -18.21 -25.95
CA ALA A 138 -27.53 -17.49 -25.93
C ALA A 138 -27.71 -16.05 -25.43
N TYR A 139 -26.80 -15.65 -24.54
CA TYR A 139 -26.67 -14.28 -24.04
C TYR A 139 -25.24 -13.80 -24.21
N LEU A 140 -25.09 -12.48 -24.26
CA LEU A 140 -23.80 -11.83 -24.35
C LEU A 140 -23.50 -11.03 -23.09
N ILE A 141 -22.23 -11.02 -22.70
CA ILE A 141 -21.67 -10.10 -21.73
C ILE A 141 -20.78 -9.15 -22.51
N LYS A 142 -20.98 -7.85 -22.34
CA LYS A 142 -20.09 -6.82 -22.88
C LYS A 142 -19.32 -6.18 -21.74
N VAL A 143 -18.03 -5.93 -21.97
CA VAL A 143 -17.15 -5.22 -21.05
C VAL A 143 -16.45 -4.10 -21.80
N ASN A 144 -16.52 -2.88 -21.28
CA ASN A 144 -15.72 -1.75 -21.74
C ASN A 144 -15.29 -0.89 -20.56
N ASP A 145 -14.26 -0.08 -20.74
CA ASP A 145 -13.96 1.00 -19.79
C ASP A 145 -15.02 2.10 -19.88
N LEU A 146 -15.34 2.74 -18.75
CA LEU A 146 -16.30 3.85 -18.67
C LEU A 146 -16.00 4.98 -19.65
N THR A 147 -14.72 5.24 -19.91
CA THR A 147 -14.23 6.26 -20.86
C THR A 147 -13.53 5.64 -22.07
N TYR A 148 -13.73 4.34 -22.30
CA TYR A 148 -13.12 3.55 -23.38
C TYR A 148 -11.58 3.56 -23.38
N GLN A 149 -10.96 3.70 -22.20
CA GLN A 149 -9.52 3.50 -22.02
C GLN A 149 -9.13 2.03 -22.14
N GLY A 150 -7.83 1.77 -22.27
CA GLY A 150 -7.27 0.43 -22.45
C GLY A 150 -5.74 0.42 -22.48
N GLY A 151 -5.16 -0.77 -22.55
CA GLY A 151 -3.72 -1.04 -22.52
C GLY A 151 -3.30 -1.83 -21.28
N GLU A 152 -2.00 -2.05 -21.12
CA GLU A 152 -1.42 -3.00 -20.15
C GLU A 152 -1.82 -2.78 -18.68
N ARG A 153 -2.27 -1.57 -18.31
CA ARG A 153 -2.75 -1.25 -16.96
C ARG A 153 -4.27 -1.39 -16.77
N HIS A 154 -5.02 -1.77 -17.81
CA HIS A 154 -6.48 -1.90 -17.82
C HIS A 154 -6.88 -3.38 -17.99
N PHE A 155 -6.33 -4.24 -17.15
CA PHE A 155 -6.67 -5.65 -17.13
C PHE A 155 -7.90 -5.91 -16.27
N TYR A 156 -8.57 -7.04 -16.47
CA TYR A 156 -9.72 -7.43 -15.67
C TYR A 156 -9.85 -8.95 -15.62
N ARG A 157 -10.60 -9.41 -14.62
CA ARG A 157 -11.00 -10.81 -14.48
C ARG A 157 -12.53 -10.86 -14.52
N LEU A 158 -13.09 -11.42 -15.58
CA LEU A 158 -14.53 -11.54 -15.75
C LEU A 158 -14.99 -12.92 -15.28
N ALA A 159 -15.63 -12.98 -14.12
CA ALA A 159 -16.24 -14.20 -13.60
C ALA A 159 -17.69 -14.32 -14.07
N LEU A 160 -18.07 -15.52 -14.50
CA LEU A 160 -19.46 -15.91 -14.71
C LEU A 160 -19.76 -17.09 -13.80
N ARG A 161 -20.72 -16.94 -12.88
CA ARG A 161 -21.06 -17.95 -11.87
C ARG A 161 -22.53 -18.28 -11.90
N GLU A 162 -22.83 -19.54 -11.68
CA GLU A 162 -24.18 -19.95 -11.30
C GLU A 162 -24.42 -19.65 -9.82
N MET A 163 -25.57 -19.05 -9.52
CA MET A 163 -25.94 -18.65 -8.17
C MET A 163 -26.97 -19.62 -7.58
N LYS A 164 -26.75 -20.00 -6.32
CA LYS A 164 -27.71 -20.76 -5.50
C LYS A 164 -28.27 -19.84 -4.42
N GLY A 165 -29.58 -19.87 -4.22
CA GLY A 165 -30.27 -19.05 -3.22
C GLY A 165 -30.61 -17.62 -3.69
N ASP A 166 -31.12 -16.83 -2.75
CA ASP A 166 -31.64 -15.47 -2.91
C ASP A 166 -30.69 -14.38 -2.40
N GLY A 167 -29.68 -14.75 -1.60
CA GLY A 167 -28.69 -13.81 -1.06
C GLY A 167 -27.84 -13.08 -2.12
N PRO A 168 -27.10 -12.02 -1.75
CA PRO A 168 -26.34 -11.17 -2.66
C PRO A 168 -25.32 -11.93 -3.54
N ALA A 169 -25.06 -11.43 -4.75
CA ALA A 169 -24.07 -12.03 -5.65
C ALA A 169 -22.64 -11.85 -5.08
N PRO A 170 -21.84 -12.93 -4.94
CA PRO A 170 -20.52 -12.89 -4.33
C PRO A 170 -19.54 -12.19 -5.25
N ARG A 171 -18.79 -11.22 -4.70
CA ARG A 171 -17.71 -10.55 -5.42
C ARG A 171 -16.44 -11.39 -5.40
N GLN A 172 -15.62 -11.25 -6.44
CA GLN A 172 -14.25 -11.76 -6.45
C GLN A 172 -13.45 -11.07 -5.33
N PRO A 173 -12.46 -11.75 -4.74
CA PRO A 173 -11.56 -11.14 -3.77
C PRO A 173 -10.92 -9.86 -4.31
N SER A 174 -10.79 -8.85 -3.45
CA SER A 174 -10.21 -7.55 -3.78
C SER A 174 -9.16 -7.13 -2.75
N THR A 175 -8.21 -6.31 -3.20
CA THR A 175 -7.36 -5.51 -2.33
C THR A 175 -8.19 -4.60 -1.43
N SER A 176 -7.67 -4.27 -0.25
CA SER A 176 -8.31 -3.32 0.67
C SER A 176 -7.82 -1.90 0.41
N ARG A 177 -8.74 -0.93 0.40
CA ARG A 177 -8.40 0.49 0.47
C ARG A 177 -7.75 0.81 1.83
N VAL A 178 -7.04 1.95 1.90
CA VAL A 178 -6.41 2.40 3.14
C VAL A 178 -7.44 2.72 4.22
N SER A 179 -8.58 3.29 3.84
CA SER A 179 -9.74 3.58 4.69
C SER A 179 -10.28 2.35 5.44
N ALA A 180 -10.13 1.16 4.87
CA ALA A 180 -10.57 -0.10 5.48
C ALA A 180 -9.69 -0.56 6.65
N VAL A 181 -8.64 0.18 7.05
CA VAL A 181 -7.77 -0.21 8.16
C VAL A 181 -8.52 -0.32 9.49
N SER A 182 -9.56 0.48 9.69
CA SER A 182 -10.34 0.53 10.93
C SER A 182 -11.49 -0.48 11.00
N TRP A 183 -11.53 -1.45 10.09
CA TRP A 183 -12.62 -2.43 9.99
C TRP A 183 -12.15 -3.84 9.56
N PRO A 184 -12.72 -4.94 10.14
CA PRO A 184 -13.61 -4.93 11.31
C PRO A 184 -12.83 -4.63 12.61
N PRO A 185 -13.49 -4.07 13.64
CA PRO A 185 -12.92 -3.96 14.98
C PRO A 185 -12.62 -5.35 15.55
N GLU A 186 -11.65 -5.44 16.46
CA GLU A 186 -11.30 -6.71 17.09
C GLU A 186 -12.49 -7.28 17.88
N GLY A 187 -12.69 -8.60 17.79
CA GLY A 187 -13.80 -9.28 18.46
C GLY A 187 -15.16 -9.14 17.77
N LEU A 188 -15.30 -8.34 16.71
CA LEU A 188 -16.54 -8.27 15.94
C LEU A 188 -16.76 -9.57 15.15
N ALA A 189 -17.95 -10.17 15.29
CA ALA A 189 -18.32 -11.37 14.53
C ALA A 189 -18.32 -11.08 13.02
N ALA A 190 -17.92 -12.06 12.20
CA ALA A 190 -17.80 -11.88 10.75
C ALA A 190 -19.11 -11.43 10.08
N ASN A 191 -20.24 -11.95 10.55
CA ASN A 191 -21.58 -11.58 10.08
C ASN A 191 -22.34 -10.85 11.19
N ALA A 192 -23.23 -9.93 10.81
CA ALA A 192 -24.18 -9.36 11.73
C ALA A 192 -25.15 -10.45 12.24
N PRO A 193 -25.59 -10.38 13.51
CA PRO A 193 -26.54 -11.34 14.08
C PRO A 193 -27.98 -11.14 13.56
N ALA A 194 -28.26 -9.98 12.97
CA ALA A 194 -29.56 -9.63 12.40
C ALA A 194 -29.42 -8.91 11.06
N SER A 195 -30.49 -8.92 10.28
CA SER A 195 -30.66 -8.10 9.09
C SER A 195 -31.75 -7.07 9.33
N GLU A 196 -31.72 -5.97 8.57
CA GLU A 196 -32.82 -5.01 8.54
C GLU A 196 -34.13 -5.70 8.13
N VAL A 197 -35.25 -5.06 8.45
CA VAL A 197 -36.58 -5.58 8.14
C VAL A 197 -37.35 -4.48 7.43
N GLU A 198 -37.72 -4.73 6.17
CA GLU A 198 -38.46 -3.79 5.34
C GLU A 198 -39.98 -3.94 5.45
N PRO A 199 -40.78 -2.87 5.20
CA PRO A 199 -40.34 -1.49 4.95
C PRO A 199 -39.94 -0.77 6.25
N ASN A 200 -38.91 0.07 6.21
CA ASN A 200 -38.51 0.96 7.30
C ASN A 200 -38.17 2.40 6.82
N ASP A 201 -38.49 2.73 5.57
CA ASP A 201 -38.03 3.90 4.81
C ASP A 201 -38.55 5.25 5.37
N LYS A 202 -39.58 5.19 6.23
CA LYS A 202 -40.33 6.35 6.71
C LYS A 202 -40.43 6.37 8.23
N PRO A 203 -40.55 7.56 8.84
CA PRO A 203 -40.87 7.72 10.27
C PRO A 203 -41.96 6.78 10.82
N LYS A 204 -43.05 6.60 10.09
CA LYS A 204 -44.18 5.75 10.50
C LYS A 204 -43.91 4.24 10.37
N GLU A 205 -42.90 3.89 9.59
CA GLU A 205 -42.47 2.52 9.28
C GLU A 205 -41.24 2.11 10.10
N ALA A 206 -40.66 3.05 10.86
CA ALA A 206 -39.44 2.90 11.63
C ALA A 206 -39.47 1.68 12.54
N LYS A 207 -38.37 0.90 12.52
CA LYS A 207 -38.27 -0.32 13.32
C LYS A 207 -37.87 0.00 14.75
N LYS A 208 -38.70 -0.46 15.68
CA LYS A 208 -38.37 -0.41 17.10
C LYS A 208 -37.23 -1.38 17.39
N ILE A 209 -36.17 -0.88 17.98
CA ILE A 209 -34.97 -1.62 18.36
C ILE A 209 -34.67 -1.43 19.84
N THR A 210 -33.82 -2.30 20.37
CA THR A 210 -33.20 -2.15 21.69
C THR A 210 -31.71 -2.01 21.51
N LEU A 211 -31.07 -1.13 22.30
CA LEU A 211 -29.61 -0.99 22.29
C LEU A 211 -28.97 -1.93 23.33
N PRO A 212 -27.79 -2.52 23.04
CA PRO A 212 -26.97 -2.34 21.83
C PRO A 212 -27.55 -3.03 20.58
N LEU A 213 -27.16 -2.53 19.41
CA LEU A 213 -27.60 -3.01 18.09
C LEU A 213 -26.40 -3.45 17.24
N ASP A 214 -26.57 -4.51 16.46
CA ASP A 214 -25.68 -4.93 15.36
C ASP A 214 -26.56 -5.53 14.25
N VAL A 215 -26.68 -4.82 13.12
CA VAL A 215 -27.56 -5.18 12.02
C VAL A 215 -26.88 -4.97 10.67
N ALA A 216 -27.08 -5.90 9.74
CA ALA A 216 -26.73 -5.75 8.34
C ALA A 216 -27.92 -5.17 7.56
N GLY A 217 -27.67 -4.16 6.75
CA GLY A 217 -28.68 -3.55 5.90
C GLY A 217 -28.15 -3.23 4.51
N SER A 218 -28.97 -2.57 3.70
CA SER A 218 -28.64 -2.17 2.34
C SER A 218 -29.35 -0.88 1.96
N PHE A 219 -28.60 0.07 1.38
CA PHE A 219 -29.18 1.27 0.75
C PHE A 219 -29.88 0.90 -0.56
N PHE A 220 -31.02 0.23 -0.46
CA PHE A 220 -31.76 -0.30 -1.59
C PHE A 220 -33.27 -0.35 -1.28
N PRO A 221 -34.13 0.24 -2.12
CA PRO A 221 -33.86 0.77 -3.47
C PRO A 221 -33.13 2.13 -3.48
N ALA A 222 -32.96 2.74 -4.65
CA ALA A 222 -32.38 4.09 -4.72
C ALA A 222 -33.15 5.10 -3.84
N ALA A 223 -32.40 6.00 -3.19
CA ALA A 223 -32.90 6.99 -2.22
C ALA A 223 -33.47 6.42 -0.92
N ASP A 224 -33.15 5.17 -0.59
CA ASP A 224 -33.56 4.50 0.64
C ASP A 224 -33.02 5.18 1.92
N VAL A 225 -33.80 5.09 3.00
CA VAL A 225 -33.54 5.67 4.32
C VAL A 225 -34.04 4.74 5.42
N ASP A 226 -33.14 3.96 6.01
CA ASP A 226 -33.48 3.07 7.10
C ASP A 226 -33.77 3.81 8.41
N CYS A 227 -35.02 3.75 8.88
CA CYS A 227 -35.43 4.38 10.14
C CYS A 227 -35.55 3.36 11.29
N TYR A 228 -34.91 3.67 12.42
CA TYR A 228 -34.99 2.90 13.66
C TYR A 228 -35.44 3.78 14.83
N GLU A 229 -36.21 3.21 15.77
CA GLU A 229 -36.68 3.89 16.99
C GLU A 229 -36.19 3.16 18.24
N PHE A 230 -35.68 3.90 19.22
CA PHE A 230 -35.23 3.35 20.51
C PHE A 230 -35.56 4.30 21.66
N GLU A 231 -35.76 3.72 22.85
CA GLU A 231 -35.89 4.47 24.10
C GLU A 231 -34.50 4.63 24.73
N ALA A 232 -34.17 5.83 25.20
CA ALA A 232 -32.92 6.10 25.90
C ALA A 232 -33.11 7.11 27.03
N LYS A 233 -32.19 7.12 28.00
CA LYS A 233 -32.21 8.07 29.12
C LYS A 233 -31.19 9.17 28.94
N LYS A 234 -31.55 10.36 29.42
CA LYS A 234 -30.66 11.52 29.50
C LYS A 234 -29.35 11.15 30.19
N GLY A 235 -28.24 11.51 29.56
CA GLY A 235 -26.89 11.23 30.00
C GLY A 235 -26.33 9.89 29.52
N GLU A 236 -27.13 9.02 28.90
CA GLU A 236 -26.59 7.85 28.22
C GLU A 236 -25.70 8.27 27.05
N VAL A 237 -24.61 7.51 26.86
CA VAL A 237 -23.64 7.73 25.80
C VAL A 237 -23.53 6.47 24.96
N TRP A 238 -23.78 6.64 23.67
CA TRP A 238 -23.73 5.58 22.67
C TRP A 238 -22.72 5.94 21.58
N TRP A 239 -22.07 4.94 21.02
CA TRP A 239 -21.25 5.04 19.82
C TRP A 239 -21.99 4.38 18.67
N VAL A 240 -22.11 5.12 17.57
CA VAL A 240 -22.72 4.66 16.32
C VAL A 240 -21.61 4.48 15.30
N GLU A 241 -21.57 3.31 14.70
CA GLU A 241 -20.66 3.00 13.61
C GLU A 241 -21.41 2.37 12.45
N VAL A 242 -21.15 2.87 11.24
CA VAL A 242 -21.65 2.28 10.00
C VAL A 242 -20.44 1.90 9.16
N ALA A 243 -20.37 0.65 8.72
CA ALA A 243 -19.36 0.20 7.76
C ALA A 243 -20.01 -0.14 6.43
N SER A 244 -19.57 0.53 5.36
CA SER A 244 -20.01 0.26 3.99
C SER A 244 -18.88 0.53 2.99
N GLU A 245 -18.29 1.74 3.00
CA GLU A 245 -17.10 2.04 2.19
C GLU A 245 -15.91 1.19 2.63
N ARG A 246 -15.74 0.99 3.95
CA ARG A 246 -14.72 0.08 4.49
C ARG A 246 -14.98 -1.39 4.12
N LEU A 247 -16.20 -1.74 3.69
CA LEU A 247 -16.55 -3.03 3.07
C LEU A 247 -16.30 -3.06 1.54
N GLY A 248 -15.75 -1.98 0.98
CA GLY A 248 -15.47 -1.81 -0.44
C GLY A 248 -16.67 -1.34 -1.28
N ARG A 249 -17.72 -0.79 -0.65
CA ARG A 249 -18.91 -0.29 -1.34
C ARG A 249 -18.74 1.17 -1.78
N PRO A 250 -19.31 1.58 -2.92
CA PRO A 250 -19.21 2.96 -3.38
C PRO A 250 -20.30 3.83 -2.72
N THR A 251 -20.42 3.81 -1.39
CA THR A 251 -21.48 4.49 -0.61
C THR A 251 -20.89 5.56 0.29
N ASP A 252 -21.73 6.50 0.74
CA ASP A 252 -21.36 7.55 1.68
C ASP A 252 -22.40 7.60 2.82
N PRO A 253 -22.26 6.74 3.85
CA PRO A 253 -23.25 6.61 4.90
C PRO A 253 -23.34 7.87 5.78
N PHE A 254 -24.57 8.29 6.04
CA PHE A 254 -24.91 9.38 6.95
C PHE A 254 -25.93 8.88 7.98
N VAL A 255 -25.72 9.25 9.24
CA VAL A 255 -26.64 8.95 10.33
C VAL A 255 -27.15 10.23 10.97
N LEU A 256 -28.47 10.32 11.12
CA LEU A 256 -29.14 11.36 11.91
C LEU A 256 -29.83 10.72 13.11
N VAL A 257 -29.52 11.20 14.31
CA VAL A 257 -30.23 10.82 15.54
C VAL A 257 -31.05 12.02 16.01
N GLN A 258 -32.34 11.80 16.23
CA GLN A 258 -33.28 12.84 16.68
C GLN A 258 -34.01 12.38 17.94
N HIS A 259 -34.28 13.30 18.87
CA HIS A 259 -35.26 13.09 19.92
C HIS A 259 -36.67 13.31 19.36
N VAL A 260 -37.60 12.44 19.74
CA VAL A 260 -38.99 12.46 19.27
C VAL A 260 -39.91 12.81 20.43
N ALA A 261 -40.32 14.08 20.51
CA ALA A 261 -41.35 14.51 21.45
C ALA A 261 -42.73 14.38 20.79
N LYS A 262 -43.66 13.67 21.44
CA LYS A 262 -45.03 13.48 20.93
C LYS A 262 -46.02 14.37 21.66
N ASN A 263 -46.81 15.12 20.90
CA ASN A 263 -48.00 15.83 21.38
C ASN A 263 -49.22 15.38 20.57
N GLY A 264 -49.91 14.35 21.06
CA GLY A 264 -50.93 13.64 20.28
C GLY A 264 -50.31 12.91 19.09
N GLU A 265 -50.83 13.14 17.87
CA GLU A 265 -50.29 12.57 16.62
C GLU A 265 -49.13 13.39 16.03
N VAL A 266 -48.82 14.56 16.58
CA VAL A 266 -47.76 15.44 16.07
C VAL A 266 -46.44 15.10 16.76
N GLU A 267 -45.43 14.80 15.94
CA GLU A 267 -44.04 14.64 16.39
C GLU A 267 -43.28 15.95 16.23
N THR A 268 -42.62 16.37 17.29
CA THR A 268 -41.57 17.40 17.24
C THR A 268 -40.23 16.68 17.28
N LEU A 269 -39.39 16.93 16.27
CA LEU A 269 -38.07 16.33 16.13
C LEU A 269 -37.00 17.34 16.52
N THR A 270 -36.08 16.91 17.38
CA THR A 270 -34.89 17.69 17.76
C THR A 270 -33.66 16.90 17.39
N ASP A 271 -32.79 17.46 16.54
CA ASP A 271 -31.54 16.80 16.17
C ASP A 271 -30.62 16.67 17.39
N VAL A 272 -30.20 15.43 17.67
CA VAL A 272 -29.30 15.09 18.77
C VAL A 272 -27.87 14.92 18.26
N ALA A 273 -27.71 14.27 17.11
CA ALA A 273 -26.41 14.08 16.47
C ALA A 273 -26.56 13.90 14.96
N GLU A 274 -25.67 14.55 14.20
CA GLU A 274 -25.42 14.27 12.79
C GLU A 274 -24.04 13.63 12.69
N LEU A 275 -23.99 12.41 12.15
CA LEU A 275 -22.77 11.62 12.08
C LEU A 275 -22.49 11.23 10.62
N TYR A 276 -21.28 11.52 10.19
CA TYR A 276 -20.72 11.25 8.87
C TYR A 276 -19.20 11.24 9.02
N ASP A 277 -18.50 10.69 8.04
CA ASP A 277 -17.05 10.69 7.88
C ASP A 277 -16.22 10.36 9.13
N ILE A 278 -15.46 9.27 9.07
CA ILE A 278 -14.27 9.11 9.89
C ILE A 278 -13.21 10.08 9.37
N ALA A 279 -13.01 11.19 10.08
CA ALA A 279 -12.03 12.20 9.71
C ALA A 279 -10.60 11.64 9.61
N SER A 280 -9.86 12.08 8.59
CA SER A 280 -8.45 11.76 8.47
C SER A 280 -7.64 12.44 9.59
N PRO A 281 -6.74 11.72 10.28
CA PRO A 281 -5.93 12.31 11.35
C PRO A 281 -4.85 13.28 10.85
N VAL A 282 -4.61 13.31 9.55
CA VAL A 282 -3.71 14.25 8.88
C VAL A 282 -4.47 14.98 7.79
N LYS A 283 -3.98 16.16 7.41
CA LYS A 283 -4.48 16.82 6.21
C LYS A 283 -4.10 15.99 4.98
N THR A 284 -5.08 15.34 4.39
CA THR A 284 -4.91 14.65 3.10
C THR A 284 -4.84 15.68 1.98
N SER A 285 -4.29 15.24 0.86
CA SER A 285 -4.22 16.11 -0.31
C SER A 285 -5.61 16.49 -0.83
N SER A 286 -5.86 17.78 -0.97
CA SER A 286 -7.14 18.33 -1.47
C SER A 286 -7.45 17.97 -2.93
N ASN A 287 -6.48 17.44 -3.66
CA ASN A 287 -6.54 17.17 -5.09
C ASN A 287 -5.71 15.93 -5.50
N GLY A 288 -5.27 15.13 -4.52
CA GLY A 288 -4.48 13.92 -4.73
C GLY A 288 -2.99 14.13 -5.03
N TYR A 289 -2.42 15.34 -4.88
CA TYR A 289 -0.97 15.59 -4.97
C TYR A 289 -0.23 15.35 -3.65
N SER A 290 1.06 15.04 -3.70
CA SER A 290 1.92 15.04 -2.50
C SER A 290 2.24 16.44 -1.94
N TYR A 291 1.77 17.53 -2.58
CA TYR A 291 2.19 18.89 -2.26
C TYR A 291 1.59 19.45 -0.96
N ASP A 292 0.35 19.05 -0.63
CA ASP A 292 -0.39 19.52 0.55
C ASP A 292 -0.77 18.41 1.55
N GLY A 293 -0.34 17.17 1.28
CA GLY A 293 -0.48 16.01 2.15
C GLY A 293 -0.14 14.70 1.43
N PRO A 294 0.17 13.61 2.14
CA PRO A 294 0.29 12.30 1.51
C PRO A 294 -1.06 11.89 0.88
N PRO A 295 -1.05 11.17 -0.26
CA PRO A 295 -2.28 10.62 -0.86
C PRO A 295 -2.85 9.40 -0.10
N TYR A 296 -2.36 9.11 1.10
CA TYR A 296 -2.82 8.00 1.94
C TYR A 296 -3.80 8.53 2.96
N ASP A 297 -4.96 7.89 3.06
CA ASP A 297 -6.02 8.30 3.97
C ASP A 297 -6.53 7.11 4.76
N VAL A 298 -6.44 7.20 6.09
CA VAL A 298 -7.02 6.22 7.03
C VAL A 298 -8.42 6.62 7.49
N GLY A 299 -8.88 7.82 7.14
CA GLY A 299 -10.27 8.22 7.24
C GLY A 299 -11.15 7.48 6.24
N SER A 300 -12.46 7.68 6.33
CA SER A 300 -13.46 7.01 5.49
C SER A 300 -14.74 7.84 5.47
N PRO A 301 -15.54 7.82 4.40
CA PRO A 301 -16.88 8.40 4.42
C PRO A 301 -17.87 7.61 5.31
N ASP A 302 -17.47 6.44 5.80
CA ASP A 302 -18.22 5.70 6.80
C ASP A 302 -18.39 6.47 8.12
N VAL A 303 -19.31 5.99 8.97
CA VAL A 303 -19.63 6.65 10.25
C VAL A 303 -18.88 5.98 11.40
N LEU A 304 -18.27 6.79 12.27
CA LEU A 304 -17.87 6.42 13.63
C LEU A 304 -18.01 7.63 14.55
N GLY A 305 -19.07 7.67 15.37
CA GLY A 305 -19.41 8.87 16.12
C GLY A 305 -20.06 8.62 17.47
N LYS A 306 -19.93 9.60 18.36
CA LYS A 306 -20.52 9.60 19.71
C LYS A 306 -21.88 10.30 19.70
N VAL A 307 -22.86 9.68 20.35
CA VAL A 307 -24.19 10.23 20.62
C VAL A 307 -24.36 10.36 22.13
N GLU A 308 -24.63 11.57 22.60
CA GLU A 308 -24.95 11.82 24.01
C GLU A 308 -26.43 12.19 24.11
N ILE A 309 -27.20 11.38 24.83
CA ILE A 309 -28.65 11.53 24.96
C ILE A 309 -28.95 12.72 25.88
N LYS A 310 -29.68 13.70 25.35
CA LYS A 310 -29.95 14.97 26.05
C LYS A 310 -31.28 15.00 26.81
N GLU A 311 -32.23 14.17 26.39
CA GLU A 311 -33.60 14.09 26.90
C GLU A 311 -34.00 12.63 27.08
N ASP A 312 -34.87 12.34 28.06
CA ASP A 312 -35.40 10.98 28.25
C ASP A 312 -36.44 10.66 27.17
N GLY A 313 -36.49 9.39 26.77
CA GLY A 313 -37.58 8.85 25.97
C GLY A 313 -37.18 8.47 24.55
N LEU A 314 -38.12 8.60 23.63
CA LEU A 314 -38.01 8.10 22.27
C LEU A 314 -37.01 8.89 21.43
N HIS A 315 -36.15 8.16 20.74
CA HIS A 315 -35.22 8.67 19.74
C HIS A 315 -35.41 7.92 18.42
N ARG A 316 -35.15 8.62 17.32
CA ARG A 316 -35.14 8.06 15.98
C ARG A 316 -33.74 8.17 15.38
N LEU A 317 -33.20 7.06 14.91
CA LEU A 317 -31.96 6.97 14.16
C LEU A 317 -32.31 6.69 12.70
N SER A 318 -31.83 7.52 11.78
CA SER A 318 -31.99 7.31 10.34
C SER A 318 -30.63 7.08 9.70
N VAL A 319 -30.46 6.04 8.88
CA VAL A 319 -29.26 5.77 8.10
C VAL A 319 -29.57 5.96 6.61
N ARG A 320 -28.70 6.61 5.85
CA ARG A 320 -28.85 6.77 4.39
C ARG A 320 -27.51 6.92 3.68
N ASP A 321 -27.48 6.68 2.38
CA ASP A 321 -26.36 7.04 1.50
C ASP A 321 -26.55 8.47 0.96
N LEU A 322 -25.63 9.39 1.25
CA LEU A 322 -25.70 10.78 0.76
C LEU A 322 -25.70 10.88 -0.77
N PHE A 323 -25.18 9.88 -1.46
CA PHE A 323 -25.19 9.78 -2.92
C PHE A 323 -26.13 8.67 -3.43
N GLY A 324 -27.03 8.16 -2.57
CA GLY A 324 -27.93 7.04 -2.85
C GLY A 324 -29.06 7.35 -3.83
N GLY A 325 -29.31 8.62 -4.16
CA GLY A 325 -30.48 9.05 -4.93
C GLY A 325 -30.63 8.42 -6.33
N THR A 326 -29.57 7.86 -6.91
CA THR A 326 -29.62 7.14 -8.21
C THR A 326 -29.04 5.73 -8.16
N ARG A 327 -28.51 5.31 -7.00
CA ARG A 327 -27.83 4.02 -6.85
C ARG A 327 -28.86 2.96 -6.48
N ASN A 328 -29.26 2.15 -7.45
CA ASN A 328 -30.24 1.08 -7.26
C ASN A 328 -29.57 -0.30 -7.32
N ASP A 329 -28.69 -0.57 -6.37
CA ASP A 329 -27.93 -1.82 -6.30
C ASP A 329 -28.04 -2.43 -4.90
N PRO A 330 -28.64 -3.62 -4.72
CA PRO A 330 -28.74 -4.30 -3.43
C PRO A 330 -27.37 -4.75 -2.88
N GLN A 331 -26.27 -4.53 -3.61
CA GLN A 331 -24.90 -4.68 -3.10
C GLN A 331 -24.39 -3.46 -2.33
N ASN A 332 -25.14 -2.37 -2.24
CA ASN A 332 -24.80 -1.21 -1.39
C ASN A 332 -25.12 -1.51 0.09
N VAL A 333 -24.60 -2.64 0.56
CA VAL A 333 -24.80 -3.16 1.92
C VAL A 333 -23.98 -2.37 2.93
N TYR A 334 -24.57 -2.16 4.11
CA TYR A 334 -23.90 -1.59 5.27
C TYR A 334 -24.04 -2.50 6.50
N ARG A 335 -23.21 -2.27 7.51
CA ARG A 335 -23.42 -2.81 8.87
C ARG A 335 -23.50 -1.67 9.86
N LEU A 336 -24.62 -1.56 10.56
CA LEU A 336 -24.87 -0.58 11.62
C LEU A 336 -24.63 -1.23 12.98
N ILE A 337 -23.78 -0.60 13.79
CA ILE A 337 -23.52 -0.99 15.18
C ILE A 337 -23.81 0.22 16.06
N VAL A 338 -24.58 0.00 17.13
CA VAL A 338 -24.80 0.98 18.20
C VAL A 338 -24.44 0.33 19.53
N ARG A 339 -23.43 0.85 20.22
CA ARG A 339 -22.85 0.23 21.41
C ARG A 339 -22.40 1.25 22.46
N GLN A 340 -22.20 0.81 23.69
CA GLN A 340 -21.45 1.60 24.66
C GLN A 340 -19.97 1.67 24.26
N ALA A 341 -19.23 2.63 24.81
CA ALA A 341 -17.83 2.84 24.47
C ALA A 341 -17.00 1.57 24.66
N GLN A 342 -16.30 1.16 23.60
CA GLN A 342 -15.27 0.13 23.61
C GLN A 342 -13.96 0.77 23.11
N PRO A 343 -13.26 1.53 23.98
CA PRO A 343 -12.08 2.30 23.58
C PRO A 343 -11.07 1.42 22.87
N ASP A 344 -10.64 1.82 21.68
CA ASP A 344 -9.75 1.02 20.86
C ASP A 344 -8.98 1.86 19.82
N PHE A 345 -8.11 1.25 19.01
CA PHE A 345 -7.44 1.90 17.90
C PHE A 345 -7.15 0.96 16.73
N ALA A 346 -7.08 1.53 15.53
CA ALA A 346 -6.54 0.86 14.35
C ALA A 346 -5.38 1.70 13.78
N ILE A 347 -4.34 1.06 13.24
CA ILE A 347 -3.17 1.76 12.73
C ILE A 347 -2.76 1.31 11.32
N ALA A 348 -2.41 2.29 10.48
CA ALA A 348 -1.79 2.06 9.17
C ALA A 348 -0.42 2.75 9.10
N ALA A 349 0.47 2.23 8.26
CA ALA A 349 1.78 2.84 8.03
C ALA A 349 2.12 2.94 6.54
N TRP A 350 2.96 3.91 6.18
CA TRP A 350 3.57 4.00 4.85
C TRP A 350 4.95 4.62 4.95
N ALA A 351 5.81 4.30 3.97
CA ALA A 351 7.11 4.95 3.87
C ALA A 351 6.90 6.46 3.69
N VAL A 352 7.63 7.28 4.45
CA VAL A 352 7.53 8.73 4.36
C VAL A 352 7.89 9.15 2.92
N HIS A 353 6.96 9.89 2.32
CA HIS A 353 7.12 10.40 0.95
C HIS A 353 7.97 11.64 0.92
N MET A 354 8.66 11.79 -0.21
CA MET A 354 9.42 12.99 -0.48
C MET A 354 8.52 14.03 -1.15
N THR A 355 8.42 15.23 -0.58
CA THR A 355 8.13 16.43 -1.39
C THR A 355 9.43 16.85 -2.08
N LEU A 356 9.81 16.07 -3.09
CA LEU A 356 11.13 16.06 -3.73
C LEU A 356 11.60 17.42 -4.24
N ARG A 357 10.67 18.23 -4.77
CA ARG A 357 10.89 19.61 -5.23
C ARG A 357 9.56 20.37 -5.15
N ASN A 358 9.63 21.70 -5.06
CA ASN A 358 8.47 22.54 -5.25
C ASN A 358 7.89 22.27 -6.66
N GLY A 359 6.69 21.68 -6.73
CA GLY A 359 6.06 21.26 -7.99
C GLY A 359 6.37 19.85 -8.49
N ASP A 360 7.09 19.01 -7.75
CA ASP A 360 7.10 17.56 -8.02
C ASP A 360 5.71 16.99 -7.67
N ARG A 361 5.13 16.23 -8.59
CA ARG A 361 3.77 15.69 -8.52
C ARG A 361 3.75 14.17 -8.67
N ALA A 362 4.92 13.54 -8.54
CA ALA A 362 4.99 12.10 -8.52
C ALA A 362 4.42 11.55 -7.19
N ALA A 363 3.72 10.42 -7.28
CA ALA A 363 3.28 9.64 -6.13
C ALA A 363 3.66 8.18 -6.36
N PHE A 364 4.55 7.64 -5.55
CA PHE A 364 5.06 6.28 -5.69
C PHE A 364 5.44 5.75 -4.32
N SER A 365 5.38 4.43 -4.11
CA SER A 365 5.80 3.84 -2.83
C SER A 365 7.21 3.32 -2.89
N LYS A 366 8.01 3.64 -1.86
CA LYS A 366 9.29 2.98 -1.64
C LYS A 366 9.03 1.62 -0.99
N PRO A 367 9.51 0.50 -1.57
CA PRO A 367 9.51 -0.78 -0.86
C PRO A 367 10.40 -0.69 0.39
N ILE A 368 10.21 -1.61 1.34
CA ILE A 368 11.08 -1.71 2.52
C ILE A 368 12.39 -2.41 2.13
N SER A 369 13.19 -1.71 1.33
CA SER A 369 14.45 -2.20 0.76
C SER A 369 15.58 -1.31 1.24
N LEU A 370 16.22 -1.72 2.34
CA LEU A 370 17.31 -0.99 2.95
C LEU A 370 18.63 -1.28 2.23
N ARG A 371 19.48 -0.25 2.20
CA ARG A 371 20.91 -0.40 1.94
C ARG A 371 21.63 -0.58 3.27
N SER A 372 22.69 -1.41 3.32
CA SER A 372 23.51 -1.51 4.53
C SER A 372 24.02 -0.12 4.96
N GLY A 373 23.94 0.16 6.26
CA GLY A 373 24.26 1.47 6.85
C GLY A 373 23.23 2.58 6.55
N GLY A 374 22.08 2.25 5.96
CA GLY A 374 20.99 3.19 5.70
C GLY A 374 19.83 3.02 6.69
N ALA A 375 18.99 4.04 6.76
CA ALA A 375 17.74 4.00 7.52
C ALA A 375 16.60 4.60 6.68
N MET A 376 15.37 4.15 6.97
CA MET A 376 14.15 4.68 6.40
C MET A 376 13.10 4.89 7.47
N VAL A 377 12.17 5.82 7.23
CA VAL A 377 11.09 6.13 8.17
C VAL A 377 9.75 5.81 7.55
N PHE A 378 8.90 5.19 8.36
CA PHE A 378 7.48 5.04 8.12
C PHE A 378 6.71 6.03 8.97
N GLU A 379 5.74 6.72 8.37
CA GLU A 379 4.71 7.43 9.11
C GLU A 379 3.64 6.42 9.50
N VAL A 380 3.16 6.49 10.74
CA VAL A 380 2.13 5.60 11.27
C VAL A 380 0.96 6.44 11.77
N LEU A 381 -0.23 6.20 11.22
CA LEU A 381 -1.45 6.90 11.60
C LEU A 381 -2.38 6.00 12.41
N ALA A 382 -2.99 6.57 13.45
CA ALA A 382 -3.99 5.92 14.27
C ALA A 382 -5.40 6.48 14.02
N VAL A 383 -6.36 5.59 13.76
CA VAL A 383 -7.79 5.86 13.93
C VAL A 383 -8.13 5.48 15.36
N ARG A 384 -8.33 6.49 16.22
CA ARG A 384 -8.75 6.31 17.61
C ARG A 384 -10.25 6.07 17.67
N ARG A 385 -10.65 5.03 18.40
CA ARG A 385 -12.03 4.55 18.44
C ARG A 385 -12.60 4.72 19.82
N ASP A 386 -13.90 5.01 19.87
CA ASP A 386 -14.72 5.01 21.07
C ASP A 386 -14.15 5.81 22.27
N GLY A 387 -13.40 6.87 21.99
CA GLY A 387 -12.80 7.75 23.00
C GLY A 387 -11.43 7.32 23.53
N PHE A 388 -10.77 6.33 22.92
CA PHE A 388 -9.42 5.94 23.31
C PHE A 388 -8.38 7.05 23.06
N ASP A 389 -7.81 7.56 24.15
CA ASP A 389 -6.84 8.67 24.13
C ASP A 389 -5.43 8.26 24.55
N GLY A 390 -5.20 6.97 24.85
CA GLY A 390 -3.94 6.48 25.41
C GLY A 390 -2.74 6.53 24.43
N GLU A 391 -1.54 6.36 24.99
CA GLU A 391 -0.31 6.18 24.21
C GLU A 391 -0.37 4.87 23.42
N ILE A 392 0.19 4.86 22.20
CA ILE A 392 0.38 3.66 21.38
C ILE A 392 1.88 3.48 21.12
N GLU A 393 2.45 2.43 21.67
CA GLU A 393 3.83 2.02 21.41
C GLU A 393 3.90 1.26 20.08
N LEU A 394 4.80 1.69 19.19
CA LEU A 394 4.98 1.06 17.87
C LEU A 394 6.14 0.06 17.94
N ARG A 395 5.92 -1.16 17.45
CA ARG A 395 6.95 -2.20 17.36
C ARG A 395 6.99 -2.81 15.97
N MET A 396 8.14 -3.37 15.63
CA MET A 396 8.31 -4.14 14.41
C MET A 396 9.26 -5.31 14.66
N GLU A 397 8.81 -6.50 14.30
CA GLU A 397 9.47 -7.77 14.58
C GLU A 397 9.61 -8.59 13.28
N GLY A 398 10.42 -9.66 13.33
CA GLY A 398 10.65 -10.53 12.17
C GLY A 398 11.53 -9.88 11.09
N LEU A 399 12.44 -8.98 11.48
CA LEU A 399 13.35 -8.28 10.56
C LEU A 399 14.53 -9.17 10.11
N PRO A 400 15.14 -8.89 8.92
CA PRO A 400 16.34 -9.59 8.49
C PRO A 400 17.52 -9.35 9.44
N ALA A 401 18.50 -10.27 9.45
CA ALA A 401 19.71 -10.10 10.24
C ALA A 401 20.44 -8.78 9.90
N GLY A 402 20.83 -8.03 10.95
CA GLY A 402 21.45 -6.71 10.80
C GLY A 402 20.47 -5.58 10.46
N VAL A 403 19.16 -5.82 10.58
CA VAL A 403 18.11 -4.79 10.46
C VAL A 403 17.37 -4.68 11.79
N SER A 404 17.19 -3.45 12.26
CA SER A 404 16.46 -3.13 13.49
C SER A 404 15.39 -2.09 13.21
N ALA A 405 14.42 -1.99 14.11
CA ALA A 405 13.42 -0.94 14.09
C ALA A 405 13.31 -0.26 15.46
N SER A 406 12.97 1.02 15.46
CA SER A 406 12.72 1.80 16.67
C SER A 406 11.46 2.63 16.47
N GLY A 407 10.45 2.35 17.29
CA GLY A 407 9.18 3.05 17.28
C GLY A 407 9.29 4.41 17.97
N LEU A 408 8.94 5.47 17.24
CA LEU A 408 8.63 6.76 17.83
C LEU A 408 7.14 6.69 18.19
N ARG A 409 6.84 6.39 19.46
CA ARG A 409 5.48 6.21 20.03
C ARG A 409 4.47 7.24 19.49
N ILE A 410 3.19 6.87 19.42
CA ILE A 410 2.10 7.82 19.20
C ILE A 410 1.64 8.32 20.59
N PRO A 411 1.88 9.59 20.96
CA PRO A 411 1.52 10.08 22.29
C PRO A 411 0.01 10.08 22.54
N PRO A 412 -0.42 10.21 23.82
CA PRO A 412 -1.81 10.42 24.17
C PRO A 412 -2.47 11.55 23.37
N GLY A 413 -3.67 11.31 22.86
CA GLY A 413 -4.44 12.24 22.01
C GLY A 413 -3.81 12.66 20.69
N LYS A 414 -2.69 12.06 20.30
CA LYS A 414 -2.10 12.22 18.96
C LYS A 414 -2.44 11.02 18.10
N SER A 415 -2.43 11.22 16.79
CA SER A 415 -2.77 10.18 15.83
C SER A 415 -1.67 9.93 14.81
N VAL A 416 -0.50 10.53 15.00
CA VAL A 416 0.67 10.40 14.12
C VAL A 416 1.86 9.96 14.96
N GLY A 417 2.57 8.94 14.49
CA GLY A 417 3.87 8.52 14.98
C GLY A 417 4.78 8.12 13.83
N HIS A 418 5.98 7.67 14.15
CA HIS A 418 6.93 7.24 13.14
C HIS A 418 7.61 5.94 13.57
N LEU A 419 8.02 5.14 12.60
CA LEU A 419 8.81 3.94 12.81
C LEU A 419 10.09 4.05 11.99
N VAL A 420 11.24 4.06 12.67
CA VAL A 420 12.55 4.13 12.01
C VAL A 420 13.07 2.71 11.83
N ILE A 421 13.35 2.31 10.60
CA ILE A 421 13.94 1.01 10.26
C ILE A 421 15.38 1.27 9.81
N SER A 422 16.35 0.63 10.45
CA SER A 422 17.79 0.87 10.24
C SER A 422 18.50 -0.42 9.90
N ALA A 423 19.43 -0.37 8.95
CA ALA A 423 20.34 -1.47 8.63
C ALA A 423 21.74 -1.14 9.13
N ASP A 424 22.37 -2.09 9.82
CA ASP A 424 23.76 -2.00 10.23
C ASP A 424 24.68 -1.82 9.02
N ALA A 425 25.82 -1.13 9.21
CA ALA A 425 26.78 -0.88 8.13
C ALA A 425 27.35 -2.16 7.50
N ASN A 426 27.34 -3.27 8.24
CA ASN A 426 27.80 -4.59 7.81
C ASN A 426 26.65 -5.59 7.57
N ALA A 427 25.39 -5.14 7.62
CA ALA A 427 24.23 -5.98 7.36
C ALA A 427 24.36 -6.69 6.01
N LYS A 428 24.10 -8.00 5.96
CA LYS A 428 24.22 -8.82 4.76
C LYS A 428 22.93 -8.86 3.99
N SER A 429 23.03 -9.04 2.66
CA SER A 429 21.85 -9.18 1.81
C SER A 429 20.91 -10.25 2.35
N GLY A 430 19.65 -9.89 2.57
CA GLY A 430 18.67 -10.76 3.21
C GLY A 430 17.26 -10.18 3.11
N HIS A 431 16.26 -11.01 3.36
CA HIS A 431 14.86 -10.59 3.41
C HIS A 431 14.06 -11.44 4.41
N SER A 432 12.95 -10.89 4.87
CA SER A 432 12.00 -11.57 5.74
C SER A 432 10.60 -10.94 5.57
N LEU A 433 9.58 -11.61 6.10
CA LEU A 433 8.26 -11.03 6.30
C LEU A 433 8.19 -10.54 7.75
N ALA A 434 8.18 -9.22 7.92
CA ALA A 434 8.09 -8.60 9.23
C ALA A 434 6.62 -8.41 9.63
N THR A 435 6.41 -8.07 10.90
CA THR A 435 5.11 -7.61 11.41
C THR A 435 5.32 -6.28 12.11
N ILE A 436 4.42 -5.33 11.89
CA ILE A 436 4.38 -4.06 12.64
C ILE A 436 3.16 -4.13 13.56
N THR A 437 3.31 -3.72 14.82
CA THR A 437 2.25 -3.75 15.83
C THR A 437 2.18 -2.43 16.60
N GLY A 438 0.98 -2.10 17.07
CA GLY A 438 0.73 -1.06 18.05
C GLY A 438 0.32 -1.70 19.36
N HIS A 439 0.96 -1.30 20.46
CA HIS A 439 0.66 -1.77 21.80
C HIS A 439 0.15 -0.61 22.65
N ALA A 440 -0.93 -0.85 23.39
CA ALA A 440 -1.45 0.12 24.33
C ALA A 440 -2.03 -0.55 25.57
N LYS A 441 -2.29 0.27 26.60
CA LYS A 441 -3.12 -0.13 27.74
C LYS A 441 -4.53 0.43 27.58
N ILE A 442 -5.51 -0.45 27.55
CA ILE A 442 -6.94 -0.13 27.49
C ILE A 442 -7.59 -0.76 28.71
N ASP A 443 -8.22 0.06 29.56
CA ASP A 443 -8.85 -0.38 30.82
C ASP A 443 -7.93 -1.26 31.69
N GLY A 444 -6.64 -0.91 31.73
CA GLY A 444 -5.61 -1.62 32.49
C GLY A 444 -5.10 -2.92 31.85
N LYS A 445 -5.61 -3.33 30.69
CA LYS A 445 -5.18 -4.51 29.94
C LYS A 445 -4.25 -4.13 28.80
N ASP A 446 -3.22 -4.94 28.55
CA ASP A 446 -2.37 -4.79 27.38
C ASP A 446 -3.13 -5.27 26.14
N VAL A 447 -3.19 -4.42 25.13
CA VAL A 447 -3.84 -4.68 23.83
C VAL A 447 -2.82 -4.49 22.73
N THR A 448 -2.88 -5.35 21.71
CA THR A 448 -1.95 -5.34 20.58
C THR A 448 -2.73 -5.46 19.28
N HIS A 449 -2.55 -4.50 18.36
CA HIS A 449 -3.15 -4.56 17.03
C HIS A 449 -2.09 -4.58 15.94
N PRO A 450 -2.34 -5.32 14.84
CA PRO A 450 -1.48 -5.27 13.67
C PRO A 450 -1.55 -3.89 13.01
N CYS A 451 -0.41 -3.40 12.54
CA CYS A 451 -0.34 -2.23 11.68
C CYS A 451 -0.34 -2.66 10.22
N ARG A 452 -1.29 -2.14 9.44
CA ARG A 452 -1.38 -2.43 8.00
C ARG A 452 -0.54 -1.45 7.20
N VAL A 453 0.32 -1.94 6.32
CA VAL A 453 1.16 -1.07 5.48
C VAL A 453 0.41 -0.69 4.20
N ALA A 454 0.47 0.57 3.79
CA ALA A 454 -0.12 1.07 2.57
C ALA A 454 0.92 1.35 1.47
N SER A 455 0.52 1.15 0.22
CA SER A 455 1.32 1.45 -0.97
C SER A 455 0.43 1.81 -2.15
N MET A 456 0.97 2.63 -3.05
CA MET A 456 0.42 2.89 -4.37
C MET A 456 0.25 1.59 -5.15
N ALA A 457 -0.94 1.38 -5.73
CA ALA A 457 -1.16 0.33 -6.71
C ALA A 457 -0.24 0.54 -7.93
N TRP A 458 -0.10 1.78 -8.41
CA TRP A 458 0.82 2.16 -9.48
C TRP A 458 1.63 3.40 -9.14
N PRO A 459 2.90 3.49 -9.58
CA PRO A 459 3.61 4.75 -9.56
C PRO A 459 2.93 5.76 -10.49
N VAL A 460 2.64 6.93 -9.95
CA VAL A 460 2.09 8.09 -10.63
C VAL A 460 3.24 9.05 -10.92
N LYS A 461 3.43 9.42 -12.18
CA LYS A 461 4.48 10.37 -12.59
C LYS A 461 4.04 11.83 -12.38
N ASP A 462 2.79 12.13 -12.71
CA ASP A 462 2.20 13.45 -12.54
C ASP A 462 0.75 13.27 -12.08
N ALA A 463 0.52 13.54 -10.80
CA ALA A 463 -0.80 13.40 -10.21
C ALA A 463 -1.85 14.38 -10.79
N LYS A 464 -1.47 15.28 -11.73
CA LYS A 464 -2.44 16.20 -12.37
C LYS A 464 -3.29 15.48 -13.38
N GLN A 465 -2.67 14.48 -13.98
CA GLN A 465 -3.23 13.70 -15.08
C GLN A 465 -3.79 12.38 -14.56
N GLU A 466 -3.44 11.99 -13.34
CA GLU A 466 -3.74 10.69 -12.80
C GLU A 466 -3.91 10.74 -11.28
N ILE A 467 -5.06 10.28 -10.79
CA ILE A 467 -5.34 10.24 -9.35
C ILE A 467 -4.58 9.06 -8.72
N PRO A 468 -3.75 9.29 -7.68
CA PRO A 468 -3.12 8.19 -6.96
C PRO A 468 -4.15 7.27 -6.30
N SER A 469 -3.86 5.97 -6.31
CA SER A 469 -4.74 4.95 -5.72
C SER A 469 -3.91 4.04 -4.82
N PRO A 470 -3.77 4.39 -3.53
CA PRO A 470 -3.12 3.51 -2.57
C PRO A 470 -4.06 2.42 -2.10
N ARG A 471 -3.45 1.33 -1.64
CA ARG A 471 -4.13 0.20 -1.00
C ARG A 471 -3.26 -0.36 0.12
N LEU A 472 -3.87 -1.18 0.95
CA LEU A 472 -3.15 -1.92 1.97
C LEU A 472 -2.43 -3.13 1.35
N PHE A 473 -1.27 -3.45 1.91
CA PHE A 473 -0.53 -4.67 1.67
C PHE A 473 -1.22 -5.86 2.35
N ALA A 474 -0.93 -7.05 1.82
CA ALA A 474 -1.24 -8.31 2.48
C ALA A 474 -0.15 -8.64 3.52
N ASP A 475 1.12 -8.42 3.15
CA ASP A 475 2.30 -8.72 3.98
C ASP A 475 3.27 -7.53 4.07
N VAL A 476 4.19 -7.54 5.04
CA VAL A 476 5.21 -6.51 5.24
C VAL A 476 6.62 -7.07 4.98
N PRO A 477 7.02 -7.28 3.71
CA PRO A 477 8.35 -7.76 3.42
C PRO A 477 9.40 -6.67 3.63
N VAL A 478 10.49 -7.07 4.26
CA VAL A 478 11.67 -6.23 4.47
C VAL A 478 12.85 -6.90 3.82
N SER A 479 13.65 -6.13 3.08
CA SER A 479 14.92 -6.59 2.55
C SER A 479 16.02 -5.60 2.88
N VAL A 480 17.24 -6.12 2.98
CA VAL A 480 18.47 -5.35 3.06
C VAL A 480 19.42 -5.86 1.99
N THR A 481 20.23 -4.97 1.42
CA THR A 481 21.27 -5.32 0.45
C THR A 481 22.62 -4.74 0.87
N ASP A 482 23.66 -5.58 0.80
CA ASP A 482 25.07 -5.16 0.92
C ASP A 482 25.74 -4.93 -0.44
N ALA A 483 25.02 -5.16 -1.54
CA ALA A 483 25.52 -4.91 -2.89
C ALA A 483 25.55 -3.40 -3.23
N GLU A 484 24.80 -2.58 -2.51
CA GLU A 484 24.82 -1.11 -2.59
C GLU A 484 24.70 -0.53 -1.18
N PRO A 485 25.81 -0.25 -0.48
CA PRO A 485 25.74 0.40 0.82
C PRO A 485 25.14 1.81 0.69
N SER A 486 24.58 2.34 1.77
CA SER A 486 24.06 3.71 1.78
C SER A 486 25.17 4.71 1.43
N PRO A 487 24.93 5.69 0.53
CA PRO A 487 25.95 6.66 0.16
C PRO A 487 26.32 7.60 1.32
N ILE A 488 25.49 7.67 2.35
CA ILE A 488 25.82 8.29 3.63
C ILE A 488 25.15 7.54 4.78
N SER A 489 25.84 7.40 5.91
CA SER A 489 25.28 6.93 7.18
C SER A 489 25.33 8.07 8.20
N LEU A 490 24.23 8.28 8.92
CA LEU A 490 24.09 9.32 9.95
C LEU A 490 23.77 8.67 11.30
N SER A 491 24.40 9.13 12.38
CA SER A 491 24.18 8.61 13.73
C SER A 491 24.58 9.65 14.79
N ALA A 492 24.22 9.43 16.05
CA ALA A 492 24.90 10.11 17.15
C ALA A 492 26.36 9.59 17.25
N ALA A 493 27.28 10.43 17.73
CA ALA A 493 28.68 10.06 17.87
C ALA A 493 28.90 8.90 18.87
N GLU A 494 28.00 8.77 19.85
CA GLU A 494 27.96 7.68 20.82
C GLU A 494 26.56 7.06 20.84
N ASP A 495 26.47 5.73 20.83
CA ASP A 495 25.22 5.00 21.07
C ASP A 495 24.96 4.86 22.58
N LYS A 496 24.31 5.88 23.13
CA LYS A 496 23.85 5.92 24.52
C LYS A 496 22.51 6.63 24.62
N VAL A 497 21.89 6.54 25.78
CA VAL A 497 20.77 7.42 26.14
C VAL A 497 21.35 8.77 26.55
N TRP A 498 20.94 9.83 25.84
CA TRP A 498 21.33 11.20 26.14
C TRP A 498 20.38 11.77 27.20
N GLU A 499 20.92 12.40 28.23
CA GLU A 499 20.11 12.89 29.35
C GLU A 499 20.20 14.41 29.47
N ALA A 500 19.07 15.06 29.80
CA ALA A 500 19.02 16.48 30.13
C ALA A 500 17.86 16.77 31.09
N GLU A 501 17.94 17.89 31.81
CA GLU A 501 16.82 18.36 32.63
C GLU A 501 15.80 19.12 31.78
N GLU A 502 14.52 19.02 32.14
CA GLU A 502 13.44 19.80 31.53
C GLU A 502 13.77 21.29 31.51
N GLY A 503 13.56 21.93 30.36
CA GLY A 503 13.83 23.36 30.17
C GLY A 503 15.30 23.71 29.96
N THR A 504 16.20 22.73 29.79
CA THR A 504 17.61 22.96 29.44
C THR A 504 17.89 22.72 27.95
N THR A 505 19.11 23.05 27.51
CA THR A 505 19.57 22.73 26.16
C THR A 505 20.40 21.44 26.19
N LEU A 506 20.03 20.46 25.36
CA LEU A 506 20.80 19.24 25.14
C LEU A 506 21.55 19.32 23.80
N LYS A 507 22.85 19.07 23.82
CA LYS A 507 23.71 19.03 22.63
C LYS A 507 24.09 17.58 22.33
N ILE A 508 23.81 17.13 21.11
CA ILE A 508 24.10 15.77 20.66
C ILE A 508 25.05 15.86 19.46
N PRO A 509 26.33 15.47 19.62
CA PRO A 509 27.24 15.33 18.50
C PRO A 509 26.76 14.26 17.53
N LEU A 510 26.69 14.59 16.25
CA LEU A 510 26.34 13.70 15.16
C LEU A 510 27.58 13.27 14.40
N LYS A 511 27.56 12.05 13.87
CA LYS A 511 28.57 11.48 12.99
C LYS A 511 27.96 11.22 11.60
N ALA A 512 28.70 11.60 10.56
CA ALA A 512 28.35 11.38 9.17
C ALA A 512 29.47 10.61 8.45
N GLU A 513 29.12 9.47 7.86
CA GLU A 513 30.05 8.64 7.08
C GLU A 513 29.68 8.71 5.59
N TRP A 514 30.47 9.43 4.80
CA TRP A 514 30.22 9.65 3.37
C TRP A 514 30.89 8.56 2.53
N ARG A 515 30.14 7.93 1.63
CA ARG A 515 30.59 6.92 0.66
C ARG A 515 30.26 7.29 -0.78
N GLY A 516 29.16 8.02 -0.98
CA GLY A 516 28.74 8.51 -2.29
C GLY A 516 29.19 9.93 -2.57
N GLU A 517 29.04 10.33 -3.83
CA GLU A 517 29.22 11.72 -4.25
C GLU A 517 27.88 12.47 -4.18
N PHE A 518 27.93 13.72 -3.75
CA PHE A 518 26.75 14.57 -3.54
C PHE A 518 26.94 15.92 -4.20
N SER A 519 25.84 16.50 -4.68
CA SER A 519 25.80 17.88 -5.16
C SER A 519 25.36 18.83 -4.03
N GLY A 520 25.86 20.07 -4.04
CA GLY A 520 25.54 21.09 -3.04
C GLY A 520 26.62 21.23 -1.95
N THR A 521 26.47 22.25 -1.12
CA THR A 521 27.46 22.62 -0.08
C THR A 521 27.12 22.09 1.31
N SER A 522 25.86 21.77 1.57
CA SER A 522 25.39 21.22 2.84
C SER A 522 24.05 20.48 2.69
N MET A 523 23.75 19.61 3.66
CA MET A 523 22.46 18.97 3.85
C MET A 523 21.80 19.58 5.09
N LYS A 524 20.53 20.00 4.97
CA LYS A 524 19.73 20.43 6.13
C LYS A 524 19.02 19.23 6.73
N LEU A 525 19.25 18.98 8.01
CA LEU A 525 18.63 17.89 8.76
C LEU A 525 17.51 18.43 9.64
N LYS A 526 16.34 17.79 9.55
CA LYS A 526 15.15 18.04 10.36
C LYS A 526 14.92 16.88 11.31
N ALA A 527 14.18 17.08 12.38
CA ALA A 527 13.87 16.03 13.35
C ALA A 527 12.54 15.34 13.05
N TYR A 528 12.54 14.01 13.16
CA TYR A 528 11.37 13.21 13.49
C TYR A 528 11.36 12.94 14.99
N GLY A 529 10.17 12.77 15.57
CA GLY A 529 9.98 12.38 16.96
C GLY A 529 8.98 13.29 17.65
N ALA A 530 8.03 12.70 18.37
CA ALA A 530 6.97 13.42 19.04
C ALA A 530 7.54 14.46 20.02
N GLY A 531 7.19 15.73 19.82
CA GLY A 531 7.66 16.85 20.64
C GLY A 531 9.00 17.45 20.20
N PHE A 532 9.60 16.94 19.13
CA PHE A 532 10.87 17.43 18.56
C PHE A 532 10.72 17.98 17.14
N GLU A 533 9.51 18.02 16.57
CA GLU A 533 9.25 18.52 15.21
C GLU A 533 9.64 20.01 15.06
N GLY A 534 9.69 20.74 16.18
CA GLY A 534 10.10 22.15 16.23
C GLY A 534 11.61 22.38 16.37
N VAL A 535 12.44 21.34 16.36
CA VAL A 535 13.91 21.47 16.41
C VAL A 535 14.38 22.26 15.18
N LYS A 536 15.25 23.25 15.38
CA LYS A 536 15.83 24.03 14.30
C LYS A 536 16.64 23.13 13.36
N ASP A 537 16.54 23.38 12.05
CA ASP A 537 17.32 22.68 11.03
C ASP A 537 18.82 22.65 11.40
N ILE A 538 19.41 21.46 11.38
CA ILE A 538 20.84 21.25 11.61
C ILE A 538 21.53 21.27 10.25
N GLU A 539 22.56 22.10 10.10
CA GLU A 539 23.38 22.13 8.90
C GLU A 539 24.49 21.07 8.99
N LEU A 540 24.51 20.15 8.04
CA LEU A 540 25.60 19.20 7.82
C LEU A 540 26.36 19.58 6.54
N PRO A 541 27.52 20.27 6.64
CA PRO A 541 28.31 20.63 5.47
C PRO A 541 28.75 19.40 4.66
N ALA A 542 28.87 19.56 3.35
CA ALA A 542 29.28 18.47 2.45
C ALA A 542 30.65 17.91 2.88
N LYS A 543 30.74 16.58 2.99
CA LYS A 543 31.94 15.84 3.43
C LYS A 543 32.35 16.08 4.89
N ALA A 544 31.62 16.86 5.67
CA ALA A 544 31.89 16.99 7.11
C ALA A 544 31.62 15.66 7.81
N ALA A 545 32.56 15.22 8.65
CA ALA A 545 32.40 13.97 9.41
C ALA A 545 31.48 14.13 10.63
N THR A 546 31.22 15.37 11.04
CA THR A 546 30.45 15.67 12.26
C THR A 546 29.53 16.88 12.08
N ALA A 547 28.49 16.92 12.90
CA ALA A 547 27.61 18.06 13.14
C ALA A 547 27.15 18.06 14.61
N GLU A 548 26.47 19.10 15.10
CA GLU A 548 25.91 19.13 16.45
C GLU A 548 24.40 19.41 16.37
N ALA A 549 23.59 18.50 16.91
CA ALA A 549 22.18 18.75 17.13
C ALA A 549 22.00 19.50 18.45
N VAL A 550 21.23 20.59 18.42
CA VAL A 550 20.93 21.39 19.61
C VAL A 550 19.43 21.33 19.87
N LEU A 551 19.06 20.65 20.97
CA LEU A 551 17.67 20.49 21.41
C LEU A 551 17.40 21.49 22.53
N ASP A 552 16.61 22.52 22.24
CA ASP A 552 16.17 23.51 23.22
C ASP A 552 14.87 23.02 23.88
N LEU A 553 14.99 22.28 24.98
CA LEU A 553 13.85 21.63 25.65
C LEU A 553 12.87 22.65 26.26
N ALA A 554 13.34 23.86 26.57
CA ALA A 554 12.46 24.95 27.01
C ALA A 554 11.59 25.46 25.87
N ALA A 555 12.20 25.74 24.70
CA ALA A 555 11.47 26.20 23.53
C ALA A 555 10.49 25.14 23.00
N LEU A 556 10.88 23.86 23.06
CA LEU A 556 10.05 22.73 22.66
C LEU A 556 8.96 22.36 23.68
N LYS A 557 9.06 22.86 24.92
CA LYS A 557 8.18 22.47 26.04
C LYS A 557 8.15 20.96 26.25
N THR A 558 9.33 20.33 26.15
CA THR A 558 9.46 18.88 26.27
C THR A 558 9.27 18.47 27.72
N ALA A 559 8.20 17.71 27.99
CA ALA A 559 7.94 17.17 29.32
C ALA A 559 9.01 16.16 29.76
N PRO A 560 9.12 15.84 31.05
CA PRO A 560 9.94 14.73 31.51
C PRO A 560 9.45 13.40 30.92
N GLY A 561 10.39 12.56 30.49
CA GLY A 561 10.08 11.27 29.88
C GLY A 561 11.20 10.74 28.99
N ASP A 562 10.95 9.57 28.42
CA ASP A 562 11.84 8.91 27.48
C ASP A 562 11.36 9.13 26.05
N TYR A 563 12.28 9.57 25.20
CA TYR A 563 12.04 9.95 23.83
C TYR A 563 12.99 9.22 22.90
N THR A 564 12.49 8.90 21.71
CA THR A 564 13.32 8.53 20.57
C THR A 564 13.08 9.55 19.47
N LEU A 565 14.15 9.99 18.82
CA LEU A 565 14.10 10.87 17.67
C LEU A 565 15.05 10.38 16.58
N ALA A 566 14.88 10.88 15.36
CA ALA A 566 15.84 10.68 14.27
C ALA A 566 15.95 11.96 13.46
N PHE A 567 17.08 12.17 12.80
CA PHE A 567 17.28 13.31 11.91
C PHE A 567 17.20 12.87 10.46
N TYR A 568 16.61 13.70 9.60
CA TYR A 568 16.53 13.40 8.18
C TYR A 568 16.82 14.63 7.31
N GLY A 569 17.45 14.40 6.16
CA GLY A 569 17.72 15.44 5.17
C GLY A 569 17.60 14.92 3.75
N SER A 570 17.16 15.79 2.84
CA SER A 570 17.14 15.50 1.41
C SER A 570 18.44 15.97 0.77
N ALA A 571 19.06 15.14 -0.07
CA ALA A 571 20.23 15.54 -0.85
C ALA A 571 20.24 14.91 -2.24
N VAL A 572 20.98 15.55 -3.15
CA VAL A 572 21.22 15.06 -4.51
C VAL A 572 22.50 14.23 -4.52
N ALA A 573 22.38 12.92 -4.69
CA ALA A 573 23.51 12.00 -4.80
C ALA A 573 23.75 11.58 -6.25
N LYS A 574 25.02 11.37 -6.61
CA LYS A 574 25.39 10.71 -7.87
C LYS A 574 25.25 9.20 -7.68
N TYR A 575 24.40 8.58 -8.48
CA TYR A 575 24.16 7.15 -8.46
C TYR A 575 24.60 6.48 -9.76
N SER A 576 25.33 5.38 -9.63
CA SER A 576 25.75 4.51 -10.73
C SER A 576 25.23 3.09 -10.48
N TYR A 577 24.45 2.55 -11.43
CA TYR A 577 23.89 1.21 -11.29
C TYR A 577 24.93 0.12 -11.57
N ASN A 578 25.19 -0.75 -10.58
CA ASN A 578 26.03 -1.94 -10.71
C ASN A 578 27.42 -1.72 -11.36
N PRO A 579 28.29 -0.85 -10.81
CA PRO A 579 29.61 -0.60 -11.38
C PRO A 579 30.49 -1.86 -11.45
N GLU A 580 30.29 -2.83 -10.55
CA GLU A 580 31.01 -4.12 -10.59
C GLU A 580 30.67 -4.96 -11.84
N ALA A 581 29.44 -4.86 -12.36
CA ALA A 581 29.08 -5.52 -13.62
C ALA A 581 29.82 -4.92 -14.83
N VAL A 582 30.20 -3.63 -14.79
CA VAL A 582 31.05 -3.02 -15.82
C VAL A 582 32.43 -3.68 -15.81
N LYS A 583 33.03 -3.83 -14.63
CA LYS A 583 34.34 -4.49 -14.48
C LYS A 583 34.29 -5.92 -14.99
N ALA A 584 33.30 -6.70 -14.54
CA ALA A 584 33.13 -8.09 -14.97
C ALA A 584 32.90 -8.21 -16.49
N ALA A 585 32.10 -7.32 -17.09
CA ALA A 585 31.83 -7.35 -18.51
C ALA A 585 33.05 -6.91 -19.35
N GLU A 586 33.85 -5.95 -18.89
CA GLU A 586 35.10 -5.57 -19.55
C GLU A 586 36.17 -6.68 -19.46
N GLU A 587 36.23 -7.42 -18.35
CA GLU A 587 37.10 -8.61 -18.24
C GLU A 587 36.66 -9.73 -19.19
N GLU A 588 35.36 -10.00 -19.28
CA GLU A 588 34.79 -10.98 -20.22
C GLU A 588 35.09 -10.58 -21.67
N LYS A 589 34.89 -9.30 -22.01
CA LYS A 589 35.24 -8.74 -23.32
C LYS A 589 36.71 -8.94 -23.64
N LYS A 590 37.63 -8.60 -22.72
CA LYS A 590 39.08 -8.79 -22.91
C LYS A 590 39.44 -10.26 -23.18
N LYS A 591 38.82 -11.20 -22.44
CA LYS A 591 39.03 -12.65 -22.66
C LYS A 591 38.52 -13.09 -24.03
N ALA A 592 37.34 -12.61 -24.43
CA ALA A 592 36.76 -12.95 -25.73
C ALA A 592 37.55 -12.35 -26.90
N GLU A 593 38.05 -11.12 -26.77
CA GLU A 593 38.95 -10.48 -27.74
C GLU A 593 40.26 -11.28 -27.90
N ALA A 594 40.86 -11.72 -26.80
CA ALA A 594 42.08 -12.52 -26.83
C ALA A 594 41.86 -13.89 -27.51
N GLU A 595 40.75 -14.58 -27.21
CA GLU A 595 40.44 -15.87 -27.83
C GLU A 595 40.10 -15.72 -29.32
N ALA A 596 39.33 -14.68 -29.70
CA ALA A 596 39.06 -14.38 -31.10
C ALA A 596 40.36 -14.10 -31.87
N ALA A 597 41.29 -13.33 -31.30
CA ALA A 597 42.60 -13.09 -31.90
C ALA A 597 43.44 -14.38 -32.06
N LYS A 598 43.43 -15.25 -31.05
CA LYS A 598 44.11 -16.55 -31.09
C LYS A 598 43.51 -17.47 -32.16
N MET A 599 42.19 -17.61 -32.21
CA MET A 599 41.51 -18.43 -33.23
C MET A 599 41.72 -17.86 -34.63
N ALA A 600 41.72 -16.54 -34.81
CA ALA A 600 42.03 -15.92 -36.08
C ALA A 600 43.48 -16.19 -36.53
N ALA A 601 44.45 -16.16 -35.60
CA ALA A 601 45.83 -16.51 -35.90
C ALA A 601 46.00 -17.99 -36.29
N GLU A 602 45.32 -18.90 -35.59
CA GLU A 602 45.32 -20.34 -35.88
C GLU A 602 44.65 -20.64 -37.24
N ALA A 603 43.49 -20.04 -37.51
CA ALA A 603 42.80 -20.18 -38.79
C ALA A 603 43.64 -19.65 -39.95
N LYS A 604 44.29 -18.49 -39.78
CA LYS A 604 45.20 -17.92 -40.79
C LYS A 604 46.40 -18.84 -41.05
N LYS A 605 46.99 -19.42 -40.00
CA LYS A 605 48.11 -20.36 -40.13
C LYS A 605 47.67 -21.62 -40.89
N LEU A 606 46.60 -22.27 -40.46
CA LEU A 606 46.11 -23.52 -41.07
C LEU A 606 45.63 -23.32 -42.51
N ALA A 607 45.05 -22.17 -42.84
CA ALA A 607 44.71 -21.81 -44.21
C ALA A 607 45.97 -21.67 -45.09
N GLY A 608 47.04 -21.05 -44.57
CA GLY A 608 48.33 -20.96 -45.24
C GLY A 608 49.02 -22.31 -45.42
N ASP A 609 49.00 -23.17 -44.40
CA ASP A 609 49.56 -24.52 -44.45
C ASP A 609 48.81 -25.39 -45.48
N ALA A 610 47.47 -25.30 -45.52
CA ALA A 610 46.64 -26.01 -46.50
C ALA A 610 46.89 -25.54 -47.94
N ALA A 611 47.14 -24.25 -48.16
CA ALA A 611 47.44 -23.69 -49.47
C ALA A 611 48.77 -24.20 -50.04
N ASN A 612 49.74 -24.52 -49.17
CA ASN A 612 51.10 -24.95 -49.53
C ASN A 612 51.31 -26.47 -49.37
N ALA A 613 50.27 -27.24 -49.07
CA ALA A 613 50.38 -28.67 -48.78
C ALA A 613 50.62 -29.54 -50.05
N PRO A 614 51.43 -30.61 -49.95
CA PRO A 614 51.52 -31.64 -51.00
C PRO A 614 50.17 -32.27 -51.32
N GLU A 615 49.99 -32.73 -52.55
CA GLU A 615 48.70 -33.19 -53.09
C GLU A 615 48.05 -34.31 -52.25
N GLU A 616 48.87 -35.18 -51.67
CA GLU A 616 48.47 -36.30 -50.80
C GLU A 616 47.90 -35.85 -49.44
N LYS A 617 48.25 -34.66 -48.93
CA LYS A 617 47.80 -34.13 -47.62
C LYS A 617 46.81 -32.97 -47.73
N LYS A 618 46.52 -32.55 -48.96
CA LYS A 618 45.74 -31.33 -49.26
C LYS A 618 44.30 -31.39 -48.73
N SER A 619 43.65 -32.56 -48.83
CA SER A 619 42.27 -32.76 -48.35
C SER A 619 42.15 -32.69 -46.82
N GLU A 620 43.12 -33.27 -46.10
CA GLU A 620 43.16 -33.26 -44.63
C GLU A 620 43.39 -31.84 -44.10
N MET A 621 44.39 -31.14 -44.65
CA MET A 621 44.73 -29.77 -44.25
C MET A 621 43.60 -28.78 -44.58
N ALA A 622 42.89 -28.95 -45.70
CA ALA A 622 41.72 -28.15 -46.04
C ALA A 622 40.56 -28.33 -45.03
N THR A 623 40.36 -29.56 -44.54
CA THR A 623 39.35 -29.85 -43.52
C THR A 623 39.71 -29.20 -42.17
N ALA A 624 40.98 -29.28 -41.77
CA ALA A 624 41.48 -28.62 -40.57
C ALA A 624 41.37 -27.08 -40.64
N ALA A 625 41.69 -26.49 -41.80
CA ALA A 625 41.54 -25.05 -42.04
C ALA A 625 40.08 -24.60 -41.96
N LYS A 626 39.14 -25.39 -42.49
CA LYS A 626 37.70 -25.11 -42.39
C LYS A 626 37.22 -25.16 -40.94
N ALA A 627 37.61 -26.19 -40.18
CA ALA A 627 37.24 -26.30 -38.77
C ALA A 627 37.81 -25.13 -37.94
N ALA A 628 39.03 -24.67 -38.23
CA ALA A 628 39.61 -23.51 -37.58
C ALA A 628 38.90 -22.20 -37.96
N ALA A 629 38.47 -22.04 -39.21
CA ALA A 629 37.66 -20.90 -39.65
C ALA A 629 36.27 -20.86 -38.98
N ASP A 630 35.64 -22.02 -38.76
CA ASP A 630 34.36 -22.10 -38.04
C ASP A 630 34.55 -21.73 -36.56
N LYS A 631 35.63 -22.22 -35.90
CA LYS A 631 36.00 -21.79 -34.53
C LYS A 631 36.31 -20.29 -34.44
N GLN A 632 36.97 -19.72 -35.44
CA GLN A 632 37.19 -18.27 -35.52
C GLN A 632 35.86 -17.52 -35.54
N LYS A 633 34.91 -17.90 -36.39
CA LYS A 633 33.58 -17.26 -36.47
C LYS A 633 32.81 -17.34 -35.16
N GLU A 634 32.88 -18.49 -34.48
CA GLU A 634 32.26 -18.65 -33.15
C GLU A 634 32.91 -17.72 -32.12
N ALA A 635 34.25 -17.65 -32.09
CA ALA A 635 34.98 -16.77 -31.19
C ALA A 635 34.70 -15.29 -31.47
N GLU A 636 34.61 -14.87 -32.73
CA GLU A 636 34.23 -13.51 -33.13
C GLU A 636 32.78 -13.17 -32.73
N ALA A 637 31.85 -14.12 -32.87
CA ALA A 637 30.47 -13.94 -32.41
C ALA A 637 30.39 -13.80 -30.88
N MET A 638 31.20 -14.55 -30.14
CA MET A 638 31.30 -14.43 -28.68
C MET A 638 31.94 -13.10 -28.26
N MET A 639 32.99 -12.64 -28.96
CA MET A 639 33.58 -11.32 -28.78
C MET A 639 32.57 -10.20 -29.02
N ALA A 640 31.76 -10.30 -30.09
CA ALA A 640 30.71 -9.31 -30.38
C ALA A 640 29.65 -9.27 -29.27
N LYS A 641 29.22 -10.42 -28.75
CA LYS A 641 28.29 -10.50 -27.61
C LYS A 641 28.89 -9.89 -26.34
N ALA A 642 30.14 -10.23 -26.01
CA ALA A 642 30.83 -9.69 -24.83
C ALA A 642 31.03 -8.17 -24.94
N THR A 643 31.37 -7.66 -26.13
CA THR A 643 31.47 -6.23 -26.41
C THR A 643 30.13 -5.51 -26.23
N ALA A 644 29.05 -6.07 -26.76
CA ALA A 644 27.70 -5.52 -26.57
C ALA A 644 27.30 -5.51 -25.10
N LYS A 645 27.62 -6.57 -24.34
CA LYS A 645 27.36 -6.67 -22.90
C LYS A 645 28.13 -5.61 -22.11
N ALA A 646 29.42 -5.41 -22.39
CA ALA A 646 30.24 -4.38 -21.75
C ALA A 646 29.72 -2.96 -22.02
N LYS A 647 29.31 -2.68 -23.27
CA LYS A 647 28.67 -1.41 -23.64
C LYS A 647 27.34 -1.20 -22.91
N ALA A 648 26.50 -2.23 -22.82
CA ALA A 648 25.22 -2.16 -22.11
C ALA A 648 25.43 -1.93 -20.60
N ALA A 649 26.36 -2.65 -19.99
CA ALA A 649 26.72 -2.47 -18.58
C ALA A 649 27.25 -1.06 -18.30
N THR A 650 28.16 -0.56 -19.15
CA THR A 650 28.71 0.80 -19.04
C THR A 650 27.63 1.87 -19.17
N THR A 651 26.71 1.69 -20.12
CA THR A 651 25.57 2.59 -20.33
C THR A 651 24.64 2.61 -19.11
N ALA A 652 24.32 1.43 -18.57
CA ALA A 652 23.48 1.30 -17.38
C ALA A 652 24.13 1.90 -16.14
N ALA A 653 25.45 1.79 -16.00
CA ALA A 653 26.23 2.32 -14.88
C ALA A 653 26.56 3.82 -14.98
N ALA A 654 26.14 4.50 -16.05
CA ALA A 654 26.39 5.93 -16.21
C ALA A 654 25.86 6.71 -14.99
N PRO A 655 26.68 7.56 -14.33
CA PRO A 655 26.25 8.31 -13.17
C PRO A 655 25.07 9.23 -13.47
N LYS A 656 24.05 9.20 -12.60
CA LYS A 656 22.89 10.10 -12.67
C LYS A 656 22.62 10.74 -11.32
N ASP A 657 22.09 11.96 -11.34
CA ASP A 657 21.61 12.61 -10.13
C ASP A 657 20.30 11.96 -9.68
N ILE A 658 20.29 11.48 -8.44
CA ILE A 658 19.09 11.08 -7.73
C ILE A 658 18.92 11.97 -6.52
N VAL A 659 17.68 12.26 -6.16
CA VAL A 659 17.37 12.93 -4.90
C VAL A 659 16.85 11.87 -3.96
N ASP A 660 17.37 11.81 -2.75
CA ASP A 660 16.93 10.85 -1.74
C ASP A 660 16.88 11.49 -0.34
N ILE A 661 16.15 10.85 0.57
CA ILE A 661 16.13 11.20 1.99
C ILE A 661 17.12 10.28 2.70
N TYR A 662 18.01 10.89 3.47
CA TYR A 662 18.91 10.19 4.36
C TYR A 662 18.45 10.42 5.79
N VAL A 663 18.33 9.33 6.54
CA VAL A 663 17.84 9.32 7.91
C VAL A 663 18.97 8.84 8.81
N SER A 664 19.10 9.44 9.99
CA SER A 664 19.99 8.95 11.02
C SER A 664 19.48 7.66 11.65
N ALA A 665 20.40 6.88 12.21
CA ALA A 665 20.05 5.92 13.24
C ALA A 665 19.24 6.61 14.35
N PRO A 666 18.33 5.88 15.03
CA PRO A 666 17.52 6.42 16.11
C PRO A 666 18.39 6.89 17.28
N ILE A 667 18.00 7.98 17.92
CA ILE A 667 18.70 8.60 19.06
C ILE A 667 17.74 8.59 20.25
N ARG A 668 18.22 8.08 21.38
CA ARG A 668 17.46 7.97 22.63
C ARG A 668 17.78 9.15 23.55
N VAL A 669 16.75 9.81 24.06
CA VAL A 669 16.86 10.96 24.97
C VAL A 669 15.96 10.75 26.18
N THR A 670 16.47 10.96 27.38
CA THR A 670 15.67 11.02 28.62
C THR A 670 15.68 12.45 29.14
N VAL A 671 14.50 13.04 29.28
CA VAL A 671 14.31 14.35 29.91
C VAL A 671 13.92 14.12 31.37
N LYS A 672 14.75 14.60 32.29
CA LYS A 672 14.53 14.48 33.74
C LYS A 672 13.70 15.66 34.25
N PRO A 673 12.85 15.48 35.28
CA PRO A 673 12.16 16.59 35.92
C PRO A 673 13.15 17.65 36.40
N LYS A 674 12.77 18.92 36.27
CA LYS A 674 13.57 20.02 36.82
C LYS A 674 13.73 19.84 38.34
N ALA A 675 14.96 19.90 38.84
CA ALA A 675 15.22 19.79 40.27
C ALA A 675 14.44 20.88 41.04
N ALA A 676 13.71 20.49 42.09
CA ALA A 676 13.03 21.44 42.95
C ALA A 676 14.06 22.40 43.58
N PRO A 677 13.78 23.72 43.67
CA PRO A 677 14.68 24.64 44.34
C PRO A 677 14.92 24.17 45.78
N ALA A 678 16.19 24.09 46.19
CA ALA A 678 16.56 23.67 47.53
C ALA A 678 15.80 24.51 48.56
N ALA A 679 15.11 23.85 49.50
CA ALA A 679 14.41 24.52 50.58
C ALA A 679 15.39 25.45 51.31
N PRO A 680 15.02 26.71 51.61
CA PRO A 680 15.91 27.61 52.33
C PRO A 680 16.30 26.98 53.66
N ALA A 681 17.60 26.95 53.94
CA ALA A 681 18.13 26.40 55.18
C ALA A 681 17.45 27.08 56.38
N ALA A 682 16.88 26.27 57.27
CA ALA A 682 16.25 26.77 58.48
C ALA A 682 17.26 27.61 59.28
N PRO A 683 16.89 28.82 59.74
CA PRO A 683 17.80 29.66 60.52
C PRO A 683 18.21 28.93 61.79
N ALA A 684 19.52 28.88 62.05
CA ALA A 684 20.08 28.28 63.25
C ALA A 684 19.50 28.97 64.49
N THR A 685 18.77 28.22 65.32
CA THR A 685 18.33 28.65 66.64
C THR A 685 19.56 28.87 67.53
N THR A 686 19.89 30.13 67.78
CA THR A 686 20.79 30.54 68.86
C THR A 686 20.13 30.20 70.19
N ALA A 687 20.67 29.21 70.89
CA ALA A 687 20.33 28.95 72.28
C ALA A 687 20.84 30.11 73.16
N GLN A 688 19.94 30.87 73.76
CA GLN A 688 20.26 31.75 74.89
C GLN A 688 20.44 30.90 76.15
N LYS A 689 21.55 31.13 76.85
CA LYS A 689 21.79 30.73 78.23
C LYS A 689 22.06 31.97 79.06
#